data_AF-A0A9E6F9U1-F1
#
_entry.id   AF-A0A9E6F9U1-F1
#
_cell.length_a   1.000
_cell.length_b   1.000
_cell.length_c   1.000
_cell.angle_alpha   90.00
_cell.angle_beta   90.00
_cell.angle_gamma   90.00
#
_symmetry.space_group_name_H-M   'P 1'
#
loop_
_entity.id
_entity.type
_entity.pdbx_description
1 polymer ?
#
loop_
_entity_poly.entity_id
_entity_poly.type
_entity_poly.pdbx_seq_one_letter_code
_entity_poly.pdbx_strand_id
1 'polypeptide(L)'
;MTALRHLRTSLLTILFVTAAGLSGCISLDLEEPPVIDYVEKPVVISDTFSIVYRPADTTAFSRGPKPQAVLTFKFWEPQFFESGEPETTRISLENYENRYWLGRIIVPKDAVMISYYLTNVPGENPLKTRNYPVLNPKGVIPVKMSYYRIATAMQRSSAPADSVLDMLKKEITLYPGTYDAHILYWSLYYEKHGRTTKALAQIEDEMTALRHEVGDNTDLLQAYALTYIHGIGDRRKAYDVTKDIPDAYLHPINLYNRFLIEPNQDDKEMSWLTMTEEYPGNMLTGKMTLSLLLSYMTNPEIKSERTAILAESIFNKRLSSLRSSGVVSYAVRYLFDYYGSINIEKTMPYVQDVLRIDYERDIYDNITLLQFADDLSASAEYSGISIDIANKALQSLEKDDISLSAESVEKEFLQTAESKRLVTADLKGRAYYAIGKAYLQTGDTQNGLSYLLKAEPLCYSRKADVLLALARAYGNTPRASEYATQLLALEPTDARLSQISRALPKLGKGGSILLSEAAKVRSRESKPVPALKVQALNGQILTEEALRGKIGIIYFWSPNSFISRTFFSNLQLLYSKYRGRGVELISIDTEGKLNDLRENPGDYSYTYPFVTPVSDVVKDFGISYLPSVAVVYNGRIYYQNSAYTPGFIELLEAQIRTLVPNANAKVATDGKTGK
;
A
#
# COMPACT_ATOMS: atom_id res chain seq x y z
N MET A 1 61.07 32.34 -29.09
CA MET A 1 61.94 33.12 -29.99
C MET A 1 62.12 34.52 -29.40
N THR A 2 63.33 34.76 -28.91
CA THR A 2 64.09 36.02 -29.03
C THR A 2 63.46 37.36 -28.58
N ALA A 3 63.86 37.77 -27.37
CA ALA A 3 64.89 38.81 -27.13
C ALA A 3 64.53 40.32 -26.93
N LEU A 4 65.07 40.80 -25.80
CA LEU A 4 65.79 42.08 -25.52
C LEU A 4 64.98 43.38 -25.27
N ARG A 5 65.03 43.97 -24.05
CA ARG A 5 66.04 44.94 -23.47
C ARG A 5 65.89 46.36 -24.07
N HIS A 6 65.90 47.50 -23.37
CA HIS A 6 66.69 47.94 -22.20
C HIS A 6 66.21 49.32 -21.65
N LEU A 7 66.45 49.55 -20.33
CA LEU A 7 66.94 50.77 -19.60
C LEU A 7 66.30 52.18 -19.84
N ARG A 8 66.33 53.16 -18.92
CA ARG A 8 66.52 53.40 -17.46
C ARG A 8 66.51 54.94 -17.28
N THR A 9 66.44 55.40 -16.00
CA THR A 9 66.87 56.71 -15.44
C THR A 9 66.05 57.97 -15.81
N SER A 10 65.84 58.98 -14.96
CA SER A 10 65.96 59.25 -13.51
C SER A 10 65.54 60.74 -13.35
N LEU A 11 64.89 61.14 -12.25
CA LEU A 11 65.42 62.09 -11.24
C LEU A 11 64.32 62.79 -10.41
N LEU A 12 64.69 62.89 -9.14
CA LEU A 12 64.09 63.46 -7.96
C LEU A 12 64.28 65.00 -7.93
N THR A 13 63.36 65.77 -7.33
CA THR A 13 63.76 66.94 -6.53
C THR A 13 62.76 67.18 -5.38
N ILE A 14 63.34 67.59 -4.26
CA ILE A 14 62.89 67.63 -2.87
C ILE A 14 62.28 69.02 -2.53
N LEU A 15 61.33 69.10 -1.58
CA LEU A 15 61.38 70.10 -0.50
C LEU A 15 60.50 69.72 0.71
N PHE A 16 61.14 69.73 1.88
CA PHE A 16 60.57 69.68 3.25
C PHE A 16 59.82 70.96 3.60
N VAL A 17 58.79 70.91 4.45
CA VAL A 17 58.64 71.73 5.69
C VAL A 17 57.64 71.07 6.64
N THR A 18 58.06 70.90 7.90
CA THR A 18 57.26 70.56 9.09
C THR A 18 56.51 71.78 9.63
N ALA A 19 55.23 71.63 10.00
CA ALA A 19 54.54 72.55 10.92
C ALA A 19 53.50 71.81 11.77
N ALA A 20 53.53 72.08 13.07
CA ALA A 20 52.78 71.43 14.12
C ALA A 20 51.31 71.87 14.20
N GLY A 21 50.47 70.95 14.69
CA GLY A 21 49.33 71.17 15.57
C GLY A 21 48.26 72.19 15.16
N LEU A 22 47.05 71.70 14.89
CA LEU A 22 45.81 72.21 15.48
C LEU A 22 44.69 71.19 15.25
N SER A 23 44.09 70.76 16.36
CA SER A 23 42.87 69.96 16.41
C SER A 23 41.71 70.71 15.75
N GLY A 24 41.27 70.22 14.60
CA GLY A 24 39.98 70.56 14.01
C GLY A 24 39.32 69.26 13.58
N CYS A 25 38.26 68.86 14.29
CA CYS A 25 37.41 67.76 13.87
C CYS A 25 36.80 68.12 12.51
N ILE A 26 37.25 67.45 11.44
CA ILE A 26 36.49 67.40 10.20
C ILE A 26 35.47 66.28 10.42
N SER A 27 34.23 66.64 10.74
CA SER A 27 33.09 65.75 10.52
C SER A 27 32.95 65.61 9.01
N LEU A 28 33.49 64.53 8.45
CA LEU A 28 33.02 64.03 7.18
C LEU A 28 31.58 63.56 7.43
N ASP A 29 30.62 64.41 7.09
CA ASP A 29 29.26 63.95 6.79
C ASP A 29 29.41 62.94 5.65
N LEU A 30 29.43 61.66 6.02
CA LEU A 30 29.17 60.58 5.10
C LEU A 30 27.75 60.81 4.60
N GLU A 31 27.61 61.36 3.39
CA GLU A 31 26.35 61.34 2.65
C GLU A 31 25.86 59.89 2.67
N GLU A 32 24.81 59.63 3.46
CA GLU A 32 24.14 58.34 3.44
C GLU A 32 23.70 58.09 1.99
N PRO A 33 24.09 56.96 1.37
CA PRO A 33 23.71 56.69 0.00
C PRO A 33 22.18 56.75 -0.12
N PRO A 34 21.63 57.27 -1.23
CA PRO A 34 20.19 57.43 -1.36
C PRO A 34 19.50 56.07 -1.19
N VAL A 35 18.56 56.01 -0.27
CA VAL A 35 17.75 54.82 -0.01
C VAL A 35 16.81 54.61 -1.21
N ILE A 36 17.19 53.74 -2.13
CA ILE A 36 16.40 53.42 -3.33
C ILE A 36 15.30 52.43 -2.94
N ASP A 37 14.03 52.79 -3.18
CA ASP A 37 12.92 51.85 -3.03
C ASP A 37 13.10 50.65 -3.98
N TYR A 38 13.01 49.43 -3.43
CA TYR A 38 13.19 48.22 -4.22
C TYR A 38 12.11 48.07 -5.29
N VAL A 39 12.55 47.98 -6.55
CA VAL A 39 11.74 47.60 -7.72
C VAL A 39 11.97 46.12 -8.00
N GLU A 40 10.87 45.37 -8.07
CA GLU A 40 10.90 43.94 -8.38
C GLU A 40 11.43 43.72 -9.80
N LYS A 41 12.50 42.93 -9.90
CA LYS A 41 13.11 42.54 -11.17
C LYS A 41 12.59 41.17 -11.60
N PRO A 42 12.46 40.91 -12.92
CA PRO A 42 12.15 39.58 -13.40
C PRO A 42 13.24 38.59 -12.97
N VAL A 43 12.85 37.34 -12.80
CA VAL A 43 13.77 36.26 -12.46
C VAL A 43 14.50 35.81 -13.73
N VAL A 44 15.81 35.99 -13.79
CA VAL A 44 16.64 35.63 -14.96
C VAL A 44 17.73 34.65 -14.53
N ILE A 45 17.97 33.58 -15.30
CA ILE A 45 19.05 32.64 -14.99
C ILE A 45 20.42 33.34 -14.96
N SER A 46 21.27 32.94 -14.02
CA SER A 46 22.58 33.55 -13.74
C SER A 46 22.54 35.02 -13.29
N ASP A 47 21.36 35.60 -13.02
CA ASP A 47 21.22 36.93 -12.43
C ASP A 47 20.89 36.83 -10.93
N THR A 48 20.93 37.97 -10.24
CA THR A 48 20.59 38.08 -8.81
C THR A 48 19.10 38.35 -8.65
N PHE A 49 18.38 37.39 -8.08
CA PHE A 49 17.01 37.58 -7.62
C PHE A 49 17.00 38.09 -6.17
N SER A 50 16.10 39.03 -5.88
CA SER A 50 15.95 39.61 -4.54
C SER A 50 14.60 39.24 -3.94
N ILE A 51 14.62 38.61 -2.78
CA ILE A 51 13.44 38.30 -1.98
C ILE A 51 13.23 39.45 -1.00
N VAL A 52 12.08 40.09 -1.08
CA VAL A 52 11.72 41.23 -0.23
C VAL A 52 10.52 40.89 0.63
N TYR A 53 10.67 41.10 1.94
CA TYR A 53 9.60 40.97 2.92
C TYR A 53 9.40 42.28 3.68
N ARG A 54 8.17 42.82 3.61
CA ARG A 54 7.76 44.04 4.32
C ARG A 54 6.77 43.63 5.42
N PRO A 55 7.16 43.63 6.70
CA PRO A 55 6.25 43.33 7.80
C PRO A 55 5.20 44.42 7.92
N ALA A 56 3.96 44.03 8.26
CA ALA A 56 2.88 44.97 8.52
C ALA A 56 3.08 45.77 9.81
N ASP A 57 3.80 45.19 10.79
CA ASP A 57 4.17 45.82 12.06
C ASP A 57 5.66 46.18 12.03
N THR A 58 5.98 47.47 12.14
CA THR A 58 7.36 47.99 12.14
C THR A 58 8.15 47.58 13.38
N THR A 59 7.51 47.10 14.45
CA THR A 59 8.22 46.57 15.62
C THR A 59 8.83 45.17 15.38
N ALA A 60 8.40 44.49 14.30
CA ALA A 60 8.94 43.19 13.88
C ALA A 60 10.39 43.23 13.38
N PHE A 61 10.95 44.43 13.13
CA PHE A 61 12.35 44.60 12.79
C PHE A 61 13.30 44.45 13.99
N SER A 62 12.80 44.64 15.21
CA SER A 62 13.60 44.70 16.44
C SER A 62 13.24 43.64 17.48
N ARG A 63 12.13 42.89 17.28
CA ARG A 63 11.68 41.81 18.16
C ARG A 63 11.28 40.57 17.34
N GLY A 64 11.86 39.42 17.66
CA GLY A 64 11.53 38.12 17.06
C GLY A 64 12.68 37.46 16.29
N PRO A 65 12.52 36.18 15.89
CA PRO A 65 13.50 35.48 15.06
C PRO A 65 13.61 36.12 13.67
N LYS A 66 14.81 36.13 13.09
CA LYS A 66 15.04 36.66 11.74
C LYS A 66 14.20 35.87 10.71
N PRO A 67 13.48 36.55 9.81
CA PRO A 67 12.80 35.90 8.69
C PRO A 67 13.77 35.06 7.87
N GLN A 68 13.32 33.89 7.46
CA GLN A 68 14.05 33.02 6.55
C GLN A 68 13.17 32.66 5.36
N ALA A 69 13.75 32.64 4.16
CA ALA A 69 13.09 32.10 2.99
C ALA A 69 13.55 30.66 2.77
N VAL A 70 12.59 29.75 2.63
CA VAL A 70 12.81 28.37 2.16
C VAL A 70 12.40 28.35 0.70
N LEU A 71 13.33 28.00 -0.18
CA LEU A 71 13.14 28.10 -1.62
C LEU A 71 13.63 26.87 -2.38
N THR A 72 13.09 26.69 -3.58
CA THR A 72 13.54 25.69 -4.56
C THR A 72 13.53 26.28 -5.96
N PHE A 73 14.43 25.78 -6.81
CA PHE A 73 14.55 26.16 -8.22
C PHE A 73 13.94 25.16 -9.20
N LYS A 74 13.54 23.98 -8.71
CA LYS A 74 13.07 22.86 -9.53
C LYS A 74 11.58 22.57 -9.30
N PHE A 75 11.24 22.07 -8.12
CA PHE A 75 9.88 21.66 -7.74
C PHE A 75 9.82 21.42 -6.24
N TRP A 76 8.63 21.14 -5.71
CA TRP A 76 8.43 20.72 -4.31
C TRP A 76 8.14 19.23 -4.16
N GLU A 77 7.89 18.51 -5.25
CA GLU A 77 7.80 17.04 -5.29
C GLU A 77 8.09 16.51 -6.72
N PRO A 78 8.69 15.32 -6.86
CA PRO A 78 8.90 14.69 -8.17
C PRO A 78 7.59 14.51 -8.95
N GLN A 79 7.65 14.64 -10.27
CA GLN A 79 6.52 14.52 -11.21
C GLN A 79 6.62 13.23 -12.05
N PHE A 80 5.70 13.02 -13.00
CA PHE A 80 5.59 11.76 -13.76
C PHE A 80 6.95 11.25 -14.29
N PHE A 81 7.75 12.08 -14.97
CA PHE A 81 9.05 11.65 -15.49
C PHE A 81 10.26 11.98 -14.58
N GLU A 82 10.07 12.27 -13.29
CA GLU A 82 11.14 12.67 -12.37
C GLU A 82 11.21 11.80 -11.12
N SER A 83 12.44 11.50 -10.67
CA SER A 83 12.70 10.55 -9.57
C SER A 83 13.48 11.16 -8.39
N GLY A 84 13.64 12.48 -8.34
CA GLY A 84 14.42 13.17 -7.29
C GLY A 84 13.56 13.93 -6.28
N GLU A 85 14.01 14.00 -5.02
CA GLU A 85 13.44 14.92 -4.05
C GLU A 85 13.73 16.39 -4.41
N PRO A 86 12.86 17.33 -4.03
CA PRO A 86 13.09 18.75 -4.24
C PRO A 86 14.32 19.25 -3.48
N GLU A 87 15.30 19.77 -4.19
CA GLU A 87 16.40 20.50 -3.55
C GLU A 87 15.86 21.80 -2.95
N THR A 88 15.87 21.91 -1.62
CA THR A 88 15.46 23.12 -0.91
C THR A 88 16.66 23.81 -0.28
N THR A 89 16.69 25.13 -0.39
CA THR A 89 17.72 25.98 0.21
C THR A 89 17.05 26.95 1.18
N ARG A 90 17.71 27.21 2.31
CA ARG A 90 17.27 28.21 3.29
C ARG A 90 18.20 29.40 3.25
N ILE A 91 17.65 30.60 3.13
CA ILE A 91 18.40 31.85 3.25
C ILE A 91 17.80 32.70 4.37
N SER A 92 18.66 33.31 5.18
CA SER A 92 18.23 34.31 6.16
C SER A 92 18.13 35.66 5.47
N LEU A 93 17.08 36.42 5.76
CA LEU A 93 16.95 37.77 5.24
C LEU A 93 17.67 38.76 6.16
N GLU A 94 18.25 39.80 5.56
CA GLU A 94 18.93 40.89 6.27
C GLU A 94 17.98 42.08 6.44
N ASN A 95 18.02 42.71 7.62
CA ASN A 95 17.24 43.91 7.87
C ASN A 95 17.89 45.08 7.11
N TYR A 96 17.13 45.68 6.19
CA TYR A 96 17.54 46.85 5.45
C TYR A 96 16.85 48.08 6.04
N GLU A 97 17.59 48.79 6.91
CA GLU A 97 17.21 50.08 7.51
C GLU A 97 15.82 50.11 8.18
N ASN A 98 15.37 48.99 8.75
CA ASN A 98 14.03 48.83 9.34
C ASN A 98 12.87 49.15 8.37
N ARG A 99 13.09 49.06 7.04
CA ARG A 99 12.06 49.25 6.02
C ARG A 99 11.57 47.93 5.42
N TYR A 100 12.48 47.00 5.20
CA TYR A 100 12.18 45.66 4.71
C TYR A 100 13.31 44.68 5.04
N TRP A 101 12.98 43.40 4.96
CA TRP A 101 13.94 42.30 5.00
C TRP A 101 14.31 41.91 3.57
N LEU A 102 15.60 41.80 3.29
CA LEU A 102 16.16 41.52 1.97
C LEU A 102 16.98 40.23 1.98
N GLY A 103 16.65 39.29 1.09
CA GLY A 103 17.51 38.16 0.74
C GLY A 103 17.94 38.29 -0.71
N ARG A 104 19.22 38.03 -1.01
CA ARG A 104 19.72 37.99 -2.39
C ARG A 104 20.20 36.59 -2.71
N ILE A 105 19.82 36.10 -3.89
CA ILE A 105 20.22 34.77 -4.35
C ILE A 105 20.57 34.81 -5.84
N ILE A 106 21.61 34.08 -6.22
CA ILE A 106 21.97 33.87 -7.62
C ILE A 106 21.06 32.77 -8.15
N VAL A 107 20.36 33.05 -9.26
CA VAL A 107 19.52 32.07 -9.93
C VAL A 107 20.41 31.07 -10.68
N PRO A 108 20.37 29.77 -10.37
CA PRO A 108 21.17 28.76 -11.08
C PRO A 108 20.89 28.74 -12.58
N LYS A 109 21.87 28.28 -13.36
CA LYS A 109 21.75 28.16 -14.83
C LYS A 109 20.69 27.15 -15.27
N ASP A 110 20.44 26.15 -14.44
CA ASP A 110 19.49 25.06 -14.62
C ASP A 110 18.15 25.31 -13.89
N ALA A 111 17.94 26.50 -13.32
CA ALA A 111 16.70 26.84 -12.65
C ALA A 111 15.52 26.88 -13.64
N VAL A 112 14.43 26.20 -13.29
CA VAL A 112 13.19 26.16 -14.09
C VAL A 112 12.10 27.05 -13.50
N MET A 113 12.09 27.26 -12.20
CA MET A 113 11.24 28.25 -11.54
C MET A 113 11.97 28.85 -10.33
N ILE A 114 11.39 29.88 -9.72
CA ILE A 114 11.67 30.21 -8.31
C ILE A 114 10.39 30.06 -7.54
N SER A 115 10.42 29.19 -6.53
CA SER A 115 9.34 29.09 -5.56
C SER A 115 9.90 29.24 -4.16
N TYR A 116 9.30 30.11 -3.33
CA TYR A 116 9.70 30.28 -1.94
C TYR A 116 8.52 30.60 -1.03
N TYR A 117 8.67 30.26 0.25
CA TYR A 117 7.82 30.75 1.33
C TYR A 117 8.69 31.30 2.46
N LEU A 118 8.08 32.14 3.30
CA LEU A 118 8.77 32.73 4.44
C LEU A 118 8.44 31.96 5.72
N THR A 119 9.47 31.71 6.52
CA THR A 119 9.38 31.16 7.87
C THR A 119 9.86 32.20 8.87
N ASN A 120 9.51 32.02 10.15
CA ASN A 120 9.81 32.96 11.24
C ASN A 120 9.14 34.33 11.04
N VAL A 121 7.97 34.34 10.39
CA VAL A 121 7.19 35.55 10.15
C VAL A 121 5.82 35.43 10.83
N PRO A 122 5.52 36.24 11.86
CA PRO A 122 4.21 36.18 12.52
C PRO A 122 3.06 36.48 11.57
N GLY A 123 2.06 35.60 11.52
CA GLY A 123 0.84 35.78 10.72
C GLY A 123 0.96 35.46 9.22
N GLU A 124 2.16 35.20 8.69
CA GLU A 124 2.31 34.62 7.35
C GLU A 124 1.99 33.11 7.41
N ASN A 125 1.22 32.63 6.44
CA ASN A 125 0.99 31.20 6.29
C ASN A 125 2.29 30.59 5.72
N PRO A 126 3.02 29.74 6.47
CA PRO A 126 4.27 29.15 6.00
C PRO A 126 4.07 28.20 4.81
N LEU A 127 2.83 27.89 4.42
CA LEU A 127 2.51 27.11 3.22
C LEU A 127 2.15 27.96 2.01
N LYS A 128 2.03 29.29 2.16
CA LYS A 128 1.73 30.20 1.04
C LYS A 128 3.01 30.48 0.24
N THR A 129 3.21 29.72 -0.82
CA THR A 129 4.36 29.87 -1.70
C THR A 129 4.17 31.02 -2.70
N ARG A 130 5.26 31.75 -2.97
CA ARG A 130 5.36 32.73 -4.05
C ARG A 130 6.14 32.07 -5.18
N ASN A 131 5.59 32.12 -6.39
CA ASN A 131 6.09 31.39 -7.55
C ASN A 131 6.37 32.36 -8.70
N TYR A 132 7.55 32.27 -9.30
CA TYR A 132 7.99 33.15 -10.38
C TYR A 132 8.55 32.34 -11.55
N PRO A 133 8.20 32.69 -12.79
CA PRO A 133 8.80 32.08 -13.96
C PRO A 133 10.25 32.54 -14.09
N VAL A 134 11.13 31.58 -14.34
CA VAL A 134 12.53 31.85 -14.62
C VAL A 134 12.67 32.12 -16.11
N LEU A 135 13.25 33.26 -16.45
CA LEU A 135 13.49 33.67 -17.83
C LEU A 135 14.88 33.23 -18.31
N ASN A 136 15.00 33.04 -19.62
CA ASN A 136 16.27 32.80 -20.29
C ASN A 136 17.27 33.95 -20.05
N PRO A 137 18.57 33.82 -20.42
CA PRO A 137 19.58 34.86 -20.14
C PRO A 137 19.29 36.24 -20.76
N LYS A 138 18.39 36.29 -21.76
CA LYS A 138 17.96 37.54 -22.39
C LYS A 138 16.81 38.22 -21.63
N GLY A 139 16.22 37.54 -20.65
CA GLY A 139 15.10 38.05 -19.85
C GLY A 139 13.79 38.19 -20.64
N VAL A 140 13.62 37.45 -21.74
CA VAL A 140 12.46 37.65 -22.66
C VAL A 140 11.46 36.50 -22.60
N ILE A 141 11.95 35.26 -22.57
CA ILE A 141 11.11 34.06 -22.67
C ILE A 141 11.37 33.20 -21.43
N PRO A 142 10.32 32.75 -20.71
CA PRO A 142 10.45 31.74 -19.66
C PRO A 142 11.16 30.50 -20.18
N VAL A 143 11.97 29.85 -19.36
CA VAL A 143 12.63 28.60 -19.75
C VAL A 143 11.61 27.45 -19.84
N LYS A 144 11.95 26.39 -20.58
CA LYS A 144 11.12 25.17 -20.65
C LYS A 144 10.83 24.66 -19.23
N MET A 145 9.63 24.14 -19.01
CA MET A 145 9.05 23.69 -17.74
C MET A 145 8.62 24.82 -16.79
N SER A 146 8.93 26.09 -17.05
CA SER A 146 8.72 27.14 -16.04
C SER A 146 7.25 27.36 -15.69
N TYR A 147 6.38 27.47 -16.70
CA TYR A 147 4.96 27.66 -16.44
C TYR A 147 4.29 26.39 -15.90
N TYR A 148 4.74 25.22 -16.35
CA TYR A 148 4.30 23.94 -15.79
C TYR A 148 4.57 23.86 -14.28
N ARG A 149 5.77 24.22 -13.81
CA ARG A 149 6.10 24.17 -12.37
C ARG A 149 5.32 25.19 -11.54
N ILE A 150 5.02 26.33 -12.12
CA ILE A 150 4.14 27.31 -11.48
C ILE A 150 2.72 26.75 -11.39
N ALA A 151 2.21 26.13 -12.46
CA ALA A 151 0.90 25.51 -12.46
C ALA A 151 0.76 24.42 -11.37
N THR A 152 1.77 23.55 -11.20
CA THR A 152 1.76 22.54 -10.13
C THR A 152 1.81 23.17 -8.74
N ALA A 153 2.61 24.24 -8.54
CA ALA A 153 2.63 24.98 -7.28
C ALA A 153 1.28 25.69 -6.99
N MET A 154 0.62 26.20 -8.01
CA MET A 154 -0.71 26.80 -7.91
C MET A 154 -1.77 25.77 -7.53
N GLN A 155 -1.74 24.58 -8.12
CA GLN A 155 -2.65 23.50 -7.76
C GLN A 155 -2.50 23.08 -6.29
N ARG A 156 -1.26 22.98 -5.80
CA ARG A 156 -0.97 22.67 -4.37
C ARG A 156 -1.49 23.73 -3.42
N SER A 157 -1.52 24.99 -3.84
CA SER A 157 -2.08 26.09 -3.04
C SER A 157 -3.60 26.29 -3.25
N SER A 158 -4.26 25.34 -3.90
CA SER A 158 -5.69 25.37 -4.21
C SER A 158 -6.11 26.63 -4.98
N ALA A 159 -5.25 27.11 -5.88
CA ALA A 159 -5.58 28.20 -6.79
C ALA A 159 -6.76 27.79 -7.71
N PRO A 160 -7.52 28.77 -8.25
CA PRO A 160 -8.60 28.48 -9.19
C PRO A 160 -8.09 27.66 -10.39
N ALA A 161 -8.83 26.60 -10.75
CA ALA A 161 -8.46 25.70 -11.84
C ALA A 161 -8.17 26.43 -13.17
N ASP A 162 -8.90 27.51 -13.44
CA ASP A 162 -8.73 28.34 -14.65
C ASP A 162 -7.36 28.97 -14.73
N SER A 163 -6.83 29.42 -13.59
CA SER A 163 -5.50 30.02 -13.52
C SER A 163 -4.40 28.96 -13.71
N VAL A 164 -4.63 27.74 -13.22
CA VAL A 164 -3.72 26.60 -13.45
C VAL A 164 -3.73 26.20 -14.93
N LEU A 165 -4.92 26.05 -15.52
CA LEU A 165 -5.09 25.73 -16.94
C LEU A 165 -4.45 26.79 -17.85
N ASP A 166 -4.53 28.07 -17.51
CA ASP A 166 -3.91 29.16 -18.27
C ASP A 166 -2.37 29.07 -18.27
N MET A 167 -1.76 28.74 -17.12
CA MET A 167 -0.31 28.50 -17.05
C MET A 167 0.11 27.27 -17.85
N LEU A 168 -0.64 26.17 -17.75
CA LEU A 168 -0.36 24.97 -18.54
C LEU A 168 -0.51 25.23 -20.04
N LYS A 169 -1.54 25.99 -20.45
CA LYS A 169 -1.73 26.36 -21.85
C LYS A 169 -0.56 27.20 -22.38
N LYS A 170 -0.03 28.13 -21.57
CA LYS A 170 1.19 28.89 -21.91
C LYS A 170 2.39 27.98 -22.10
N GLU A 171 2.60 27.00 -21.20
CA GLU A 171 3.69 26.04 -21.34
C GLU A 171 3.58 25.24 -22.63
N ILE A 172 2.45 24.56 -22.87
CA ILE A 172 2.32 23.67 -24.03
C ILE A 172 2.29 24.42 -25.37
N THR A 173 1.92 25.70 -25.35
CA THR A 173 2.00 26.56 -26.55
C THR A 173 3.45 26.96 -26.85
N LEU A 174 4.23 27.31 -25.83
CA LEU A 174 5.64 27.67 -26.00
C LEU A 174 6.53 26.44 -26.25
N TYR A 175 6.18 25.32 -25.63
CA TYR A 175 6.93 24.08 -25.62
C TYR A 175 6.00 22.88 -25.82
N PRO A 176 5.56 22.58 -27.06
CA PRO A 176 4.66 21.45 -27.34
C PRO A 176 5.19 20.09 -26.87
N GLY A 177 6.52 19.92 -26.83
CA GLY A 177 7.20 18.73 -26.30
C GLY A 177 7.36 18.71 -24.77
N THR A 178 6.61 19.51 -24.02
CA THR A 178 6.50 19.41 -22.55
C THR A 178 5.32 18.52 -22.19
N TYR A 179 5.49 17.21 -22.31
CA TYR A 179 4.38 16.26 -22.17
C TYR A 179 3.77 16.20 -20.77
N ASP A 180 4.55 16.44 -19.72
CA ASP A 180 4.02 16.59 -18.35
C ASP A 180 2.94 17.67 -18.24
N ALA A 181 3.11 18.78 -18.96
CA ALA A 181 2.13 19.86 -18.96
C ALA A 181 0.85 19.45 -19.70
N HIS A 182 0.96 18.64 -20.76
CA HIS A 182 -0.20 18.08 -21.46
C HIS A 182 -0.98 17.10 -20.57
N ILE A 183 -0.29 16.19 -19.87
CA ILE A 183 -0.93 15.25 -18.93
C ILE A 183 -1.76 16.02 -17.91
N LEU A 184 -1.16 17.01 -17.26
CA LEU A 184 -1.85 17.79 -16.23
C LEU A 184 -2.97 18.66 -16.82
N TYR A 185 -2.75 19.26 -18.00
CA TYR A 185 -3.74 20.10 -18.67
C TYR A 185 -5.00 19.31 -19.00
N TRP A 186 -4.86 18.18 -19.70
CA TRP A 186 -6.01 17.36 -20.10
C TRP A 186 -6.73 16.76 -18.90
N SER A 187 -6.00 16.30 -17.89
CA SER A 187 -6.58 15.77 -16.64
C SER A 187 -7.46 16.81 -15.94
N LEU A 188 -6.92 18.01 -15.72
CA LEU A 188 -7.64 19.10 -15.04
C LEU A 188 -8.78 19.63 -15.90
N TYR A 189 -8.60 19.70 -17.22
CA TYR A 189 -9.64 20.09 -18.16
C TYR A 189 -10.83 19.12 -18.09
N TYR A 190 -10.57 17.82 -18.10
CA TYR A 190 -11.60 16.78 -18.03
C TYR A 190 -12.41 16.87 -16.73
N GLU A 191 -11.72 17.03 -15.61
CA GLU A 191 -12.33 17.19 -14.29
C GLU A 191 -13.22 18.45 -14.23
N LYS A 192 -12.68 19.60 -14.63
CA LYS A 192 -13.41 20.89 -14.61
C LYS A 192 -14.69 20.84 -15.46
N HIS A 193 -14.68 20.11 -16.58
CA HIS A 193 -15.83 20.00 -17.49
C HIS A 193 -16.74 18.80 -17.15
N GLY A 194 -16.66 18.30 -15.91
CA GLY A 194 -17.59 17.32 -15.36
C GLY A 194 -17.41 15.91 -15.91
N ARG A 195 -16.22 15.56 -16.41
CA ARG A 195 -15.89 14.23 -16.96
C ARG A 195 -16.88 13.74 -18.02
N THR A 196 -17.28 14.64 -18.91
CA THR A 196 -18.28 14.36 -19.95
C THR A 196 -17.66 13.76 -21.20
N THR A 197 -18.44 12.99 -21.97
CA THR A 197 -18.01 12.46 -23.27
C THR A 197 -17.58 13.56 -24.25
N LYS A 198 -18.19 14.75 -24.15
CA LYS A 198 -17.80 15.93 -24.94
C LYS A 198 -16.40 16.44 -24.55
N ALA A 199 -16.10 16.52 -23.25
CA ALA A 199 -14.79 16.94 -22.78
C ALA A 199 -13.71 15.92 -23.19
N LEU A 200 -14.01 14.62 -23.09
CA LEU A 200 -13.13 13.55 -23.55
C LEU A 200 -12.85 13.64 -25.05
N ALA A 201 -13.89 13.82 -25.88
CA ALA A 201 -13.74 13.98 -27.32
C ALA A 201 -12.82 15.16 -27.68
N GLN A 202 -12.97 16.30 -26.99
CA GLN A 202 -12.09 17.45 -27.20
C GLN A 202 -10.62 17.15 -26.86
N ILE A 203 -10.36 16.44 -25.75
CA ILE A 203 -9.00 16.03 -25.39
C ILE A 203 -8.41 15.13 -26.46
N GLU A 204 -9.19 14.19 -26.98
CA GLU A 204 -8.77 13.25 -28.03
C GLU A 204 -8.49 13.94 -29.37
N ASP A 205 -9.27 14.97 -29.71
CA ASP A 205 -9.01 15.83 -30.87
C ASP A 205 -7.68 16.59 -30.71
N GLU A 206 -7.43 17.15 -29.53
CA GLU A 206 -6.16 17.83 -29.21
C GLU A 206 -4.95 16.88 -29.25
N MET A 207 -5.09 15.67 -28.68
CA MET A 207 -4.08 14.62 -28.77
C MET A 207 -3.82 14.22 -30.23
N THR A 208 -4.86 14.13 -31.05
CA THR A 208 -4.70 13.78 -32.47
C THR A 208 -3.98 14.89 -33.24
N ALA A 209 -4.31 16.16 -32.97
CA ALA A 209 -3.64 17.31 -33.56
C ALA A 209 -2.15 17.37 -33.18
N LEU A 210 -1.82 17.21 -31.89
CA LEU A 210 -0.44 17.20 -31.41
C LEU A 210 0.36 16.04 -32.01
N ARG A 211 -0.25 14.86 -32.12
CA ARG A 211 0.37 13.69 -32.76
C ARG A 211 0.66 13.94 -34.23
N HIS A 212 -0.24 14.64 -34.94
CA HIS A 212 0.01 15.04 -36.33
C HIS A 212 1.14 16.06 -36.45
N GLU A 213 1.27 17.00 -35.49
CA GLU A 213 2.32 18.02 -35.49
C GLU A 213 3.71 17.45 -35.17
N VAL A 214 3.82 16.61 -34.14
CA VAL A 214 5.10 16.12 -33.59
C VAL A 214 5.51 14.76 -34.16
N GLY A 215 4.56 14.00 -34.70
CA GLY A 215 4.75 12.63 -35.16
C GLY A 215 4.70 11.59 -34.03
N ASP A 216 4.86 10.32 -34.41
CA ASP A 216 4.87 9.20 -33.46
C ASP A 216 6.19 9.17 -32.69
N ASN A 217 6.14 9.67 -31.46
CA ASN A 217 7.22 9.59 -30.49
C ASN A 217 6.76 8.77 -29.28
N THR A 218 7.61 7.85 -28.81
CA THR A 218 7.39 7.06 -27.60
C THR A 218 6.98 7.92 -26.41
N ASP A 219 7.67 9.03 -26.13
CA ASP A 219 7.37 9.90 -24.98
C ASP A 219 5.95 10.52 -25.05
N LEU A 220 5.50 10.85 -26.27
CA LEU A 220 4.16 11.36 -26.52
C LEU A 220 3.09 10.30 -26.23
N LEU A 221 3.28 9.09 -26.78
CA LEU A 221 2.36 7.97 -26.56
C LEU A 221 2.30 7.57 -25.07
N GLN A 222 3.44 7.61 -24.38
CA GLN A 222 3.50 7.38 -22.94
C GLN A 222 2.72 8.43 -22.16
N ALA A 223 2.81 9.71 -22.55
CA ALA A 223 2.04 10.77 -21.94
C ALA A 223 0.53 10.63 -22.18
N TYR A 224 0.13 10.16 -23.37
CA TYR A 224 -1.29 9.87 -23.65
C TYR A 224 -1.80 8.77 -22.73
N ALA A 225 -1.04 7.68 -22.59
CA ALA A 225 -1.38 6.60 -21.67
C ALA A 225 -1.44 7.06 -20.21
N LEU A 226 -0.50 7.89 -19.75
CA LEU A 226 -0.54 8.44 -18.39
C LEU A 226 -1.76 9.36 -18.17
N THR A 227 -2.16 10.13 -19.19
CA THR A 227 -3.39 10.94 -19.15
C THR A 227 -4.63 10.05 -18.99
N TYR A 228 -4.68 8.93 -19.73
CA TYR A 228 -5.76 7.96 -19.58
C TYR A 228 -5.77 7.30 -18.20
N ILE A 229 -4.60 6.95 -17.65
CA ILE A 229 -4.50 6.30 -16.33
C ILE A 229 -4.88 7.25 -15.20
N HIS A 230 -4.34 8.47 -15.18
CA HIS A 230 -4.45 9.40 -14.04
C HIS A 230 -5.54 10.46 -14.19
N GLY A 231 -5.78 10.96 -15.40
CA GLY A 231 -6.73 12.04 -15.64
C GLY A 231 -8.13 11.53 -15.94
N ILE A 232 -8.22 10.57 -16.86
CA ILE A 232 -9.49 10.11 -17.43
C ILE A 232 -10.05 8.89 -16.68
N GLY A 233 -9.16 7.99 -16.24
CA GLY A 233 -9.52 6.73 -15.59
C GLY A 233 -9.76 5.56 -16.56
N ASP A 234 -9.32 5.65 -17.82
CA ASP A 234 -9.47 4.59 -18.83
C ASP A 234 -8.17 3.81 -19.03
N ARG A 235 -7.91 2.88 -18.12
CA ARG A 235 -6.70 2.04 -18.15
C ARG A 235 -6.58 1.17 -19.39
N ARG A 236 -7.72 0.74 -19.98
CA ARG A 236 -7.71 -0.10 -21.17
C ARG A 236 -7.24 0.70 -22.38
N LYS A 237 -7.74 1.92 -22.54
CA LYS A 237 -7.27 2.83 -23.60
C LYS A 237 -5.80 3.18 -23.44
N ALA A 238 -5.32 3.36 -22.21
CA ALA A 238 -3.89 3.53 -21.93
C ALA A 238 -3.03 2.34 -22.39
N TYR A 239 -3.51 1.10 -22.15
CA TYR A 239 -2.86 -0.10 -22.68
C TYR A 239 -2.87 -0.11 -24.20
N ASP A 240 -4.02 0.16 -24.84
CA ASP A 240 -4.14 0.11 -26.29
C ASP A 240 -3.23 1.14 -27.00
N VAL A 241 -2.98 2.30 -26.38
CA VAL A 241 -2.05 3.33 -26.87
C VAL A 241 -0.59 2.88 -26.78
N THR A 242 -0.25 2.12 -25.74
CA THR A 242 1.15 1.75 -25.46
C THR A 242 1.51 0.36 -25.94
N LYS A 243 0.56 -0.53 -26.25
CA LYS A 243 0.75 -1.97 -26.50
C LYS A 243 1.90 -2.33 -27.46
N ASP A 244 2.17 -1.49 -28.46
CA ASP A 244 3.19 -1.73 -29.48
C ASP A 244 4.58 -1.19 -29.07
N ILE A 245 4.68 -0.46 -27.95
CA ILE A 245 5.93 0.02 -27.35
C ILE A 245 6.58 -1.13 -26.57
N PRO A 246 7.86 -1.46 -26.79
CA PRO A 246 8.55 -2.48 -26.00
C PRO A 246 8.65 -2.10 -24.51
N ASP A 247 8.58 -3.10 -23.62
CA ASP A 247 8.55 -2.90 -22.16
C ASP A 247 9.72 -2.06 -21.63
N ALA A 248 10.93 -2.22 -22.19
CA ALA A 248 12.13 -1.51 -21.76
C ALA A 248 12.07 0.02 -21.99
N TYR A 249 11.15 0.48 -22.85
CA TYR A 249 10.93 1.91 -23.10
C TYR A 249 9.72 2.47 -22.36
N LEU A 250 9.00 1.64 -21.61
CA LEU A 250 7.84 2.09 -20.86
C LEU A 250 8.24 2.70 -19.51
N HIS A 251 7.59 3.81 -19.22
CA HIS A 251 7.52 4.43 -17.92
C HIS A 251 6.95 3.41 -16.92
N PRO A 252 7.46 3.32 -15.68
CA PRO A 252 7.08 2.28 -14.72
C PRO A 252 5.56 2.20 -14.49
N ILE A 253 4.83 3.33 -14.52
CA ILE A 253 3.37 3.32 -14.39
C ILE A 253 2.68 2.68 -15.60
N ASN A 254 3.15 2.94 -16.82
CA ASN A 254 2.59 2.34 -18.03
C ASN A 254 2.92 0.84 -18.10
N LEU A 255 4.14 0.47 -17.73
CA LEU A 255 4.57 -0.93 -17.60
C LEU A 255 3.73 -1.68 -16.55
N TYR A 256 3.46 -1.05 -15.41
CA TYR A 256 2.58 -1.60 -14.39
C TYR A 256 1.13 -1.76 -14.89
N ASN A 257 0.60 -0.77 -15.61
CA ASN A 257 -0.73 -0.86 -16.21
C ASN A 257 -0.82 -2.02 -17.21
N ARG A 258 0.21 -2.21 -18.04
CA ARG A 258 0.33 -3.35 -18.94
C ARG A 258 0.28 -4.67 -18.17
N PHE A 259 1.13 -4.83 -17.16
CA PHE A 259 1.15 -6.02 -16.30
C PHE A 259 -0.22 -6.36 -15.69
N LEU A 260 -1.00 -5.35 -15.30
CA LEU A 260 -2.33 -5.57 -14.72
C LEU A 260 -3.35 -6.07 -15.75
N ILE A 261 -3.30 -5.55 -16.98
CA ILE A 261 -4.33 -5.77 -18.02
C ILE A 261 -4.02 -6.97 -18.90
N GLU A 262 -2.74 -7.28 -19.09
CA GLU A 262 -2.28 -8.31 -20.02
C GLU A 262 -2.93 -9.66 -19.67
N PRO A 263 -3.73 -10.29 -20.55
CA PRO A 263 -4.29 -11.60 -20.25
C PRO A 263 -3.24 -12.73 -20.30
N ASN A 264 -2.19 -12.59 -21.11
CA ASN A 264 -1.18 -13.62 -21.28
C ASN A 264 -0.19 -13.62 -20.10
N GLN A 265 -0.03 -14.78 -19.45
CA GLN A 265 0.85 -14.92 -18.30
C GLN A 265 2.34 -14.76 -18.65
N ASP A 266 2.76 -15.21 -19.83
CA ASP A 266 4.16 -15.09 -20.25
C ASP A 266 4.53 -13.63 -20.50
N ASP A 267 3.62 -12.86 -21.12
CA ASP A 267 3.81 -11.43 -21.36
C ASP A 267 3.80 -10.63 -20.02
N LYS A 268 2.98 -11.04 -19.04
CA LYS A 268 3.07 -10.48 -17.67
C LYS A 268 4.42 -10.72 -17.02
N GLU A 269 4.98 -11.92 -17.16
CA GLU A 269 6.30 -12.24 -16.63
C GLU A 269 7.38 -11.39 -17.29
N MET A 270 7.29 -11.15 -18.60
CA MET A 270 8.21 -10.26 -19.31
C MET A 270 8.13 -8.83 -18.78
N SER A 271 6.92 -8.29 -18.62
CA SER A 271 6.75 -6.94 -18.04
C SER A 271 7.27 -6.86 -16.59
N TRP A 272 7.06 -7.90 -15.79
CA TRP A 272 7.66 -8.01 -14.46
C TRP A 272 9.19 -8.04 -14.51
N LEU A 273 9.77 -8.85 -15.40
CA LEU A 273 11.21 -8.97 -15.55
C LEU A 273 11.82 -7.61 -15.88
N THR A 274 11.27 -6.93 -16.89
CA THR A 274 11.70 -5.57 -17.25
C THR A 274 11.56 -4.59 -16.10
N MET A 275 10.45 -4.62 -15.34
CA MET A 275 10.29 -3.76 -14.16
C MET A 275 11.39 -4.01 -13.12
N THR A 276 11.75 -5.26 -12.88
CA THR A 276 12.82 -5.60 -11.91
C THR A 276 14.21 -5.22 -12.38
N GLU A 277 14.45 -5.18 -13.69
CA GLU A 277 15.75 -4.86 -14.30
C GLU A 277 15.95 -3.35 -14.43
N GLU A 278 14.97 -2.65 -15.02
CA GLU A 278 15.06 -1.20 -15.30
C GLU A 278 14.71 -0.35 -14.08
N TYR A 279 13.82 -0.83 -13.20
CA TYR A 279 13.29 -0.05 -12.07
C TYR A 279 13.38 -0.80 -10.72
N PRO A 280 14.53 -1.39 -10.33
CA PRO A 280 14.64 -2.24 -9.14
C PRO A 280 14.26 -1.53 -7.83
N GLY A 281 14.47 -0.20 -7.73
CA GLY A 281 14.13 0.61 -6.56
C GLY A 281 12.71 1.16 -6.53
N ASN A 282 11.91 0.97 -7.59
CA ASN A 282 10.57 1.53 -7.69
C ASN A 282 9.57 0.75 -6.80
N MET A 283 8.65 1.46 -6.15
CA MET A 283 7.61 0.83 -5.31
C MET A 283 6.71 -0.15 -6.09
N LEU A 284 6.51 0.09 -7.39
CA LEU A 284 5.71 -0.77 -8.26
C LEU A 284 6.37 -2.12 -8.51
N THR A 285 7.70 -2.22 -8.39
CA THR A 285 8.45 -3.47 -8.51
C THR A 285 8.04 -4.46 -7.45
N GLY A 286 7.91 -4.02 -6.19
CA GLY A 286 7.36 -4.84 -5.10
C GLY A 286 5.92 -5.28 -5.38
N LYS A 287 5.06 -4.36 -5.84
CA LYS A 287 3.66 -4.64 -6.20
C LYS A 287 3.50 -5.67 -7.30
N MET A 288 4.25 -5.54 -8.40
CA MET A 288 4.23 -6.48 -9.52
C MET A 288 4.74 -7.85 -9.09
N THR A 289 5.86 -7.88 -8.37
CA THR A 289 6.47 -9.14 -7.89
C THR A 289 5.51 -9.90 -6.99
N LEU A 290 4.89 -9.22 -6.02
CA LEU A 290 3.94 -9.86 -5.13
C LEU A 290 2.69 -10.31 -5.86
N SER A 291 2.13 -9.48 -6.74
CA SER A 291 0.95 -9.84 -7.52
C SER A 291 1.20 -11.06 -8.40
N LEU A 292 2.37 -11.14 -9.04
CA LEU A 292 2.75 -12.28 -9.87
C LEU A 292 2.91 -13.54 -9.01
N LEU A 293 3.66 -13.45 -7.92
CA LEU A 293 3.86 -14.56 -6.98
C LEU A 293 2.52 -15.09 -6.43
N LEU A 294 1.67 -14.20 -5.92
CA LEU A 294 0.36 -14.59 -5.37
C LEU A 294 -0.57 -15.15 -6.44
N SER A 295 -0.53 -14.64 -7.68
CA SER A 295 -1.31 -15.20 -8.79
C SER A 295 -0.95 -16.67 -9.04
N TYR A 296 0.34 -17.01 -8.93
CA TYR A 296 0.79 -18.38 -9.05
C TYR A 296 0.44 -19.24 -7.84
N MET A 297 0.62 -18.72 -6.63
CA MET A 297 0.27 -19.45 -5.40
C MET A 297 -1.21 -19.83 -5.32
N THR A 298 -2.08 -18.98 -5.88
CA THR A 298 -3.53 -19.14 -5.83
C THR A 298 -4.10 -19.93 -7.02
N ASN A 299 -3.33 -20.14 -8.09
CA ASN A 299 -3.76 -20.95 -9.22
C ASN A 299 -3.43 -22.43 -8.98
N PRO A 300 -4.43 -23.30 -8.71
CA PRO A 300 -4.19 -24.72 -8.46
C PRO A 300 -3.61 -25.47 -9.66
N GLU A 301 -3.80 -24.98 -10.89
CA GLU A 301 -3.20 -25.55 -12.10
C GLU A 301 -1.71 -25.19 -12.24
N ILE A 302 -1.26 -24.12 -11.55
CA ILE A 302 0.11 -23.59 -11.58
C ILE A 302 0.81 -23.70 -10.21
N LYS A 303 0.36 -24.62 -9.34
CA LYS A 303 1.18 -25.10 -8.21
C LYS A 303 2.31 -25.99 -8.74
N SER A 304 3.19 -25.39 -9.52
CA SER A 304 4.18 -26.04 -10.35
C SER A 304 5.58 -25.51 -10.04
N GLU A 305 6.57 -26.26 -10.50
CA GLU A 305 7.99 -25.94 -10.49
C GLU A 305 8.29 -24.49 -10.94
N ARG A 306 7.48 -23.93 -11.87
CA ARG A 306 7.59 -22.54 -12.34
C ARG A 306 7.49 -21.52 -11.20
N THR A 307 6.55 -21.71 -10.28
CA THR A 307 6.36 -20.82 -9.14
C THR A 307 7.52 -20.93 -8.16
N ALA A 308 8.08 -22.13 -7.99
CA ALA A 308 9.27 -22.33 -7.18
C ALA A 308 10.49 -21.62 -7.79
N ILE A 309 10.70 -21.76 -9.11
CA ILE A 309 11.75 -21.03 -9.85
C ILE A 309 11.59 -19.51 -9.68
N LEU A 310 10.37 -18.98 -9.81
CA LEU A 310 10.11 -17.56 -9.58
C LEU A 310 10.44 -17.15 -8.13
N ALA A 311 9.97 -17.90 -7.15
CA ALA A 311 10.22 -17.60 -5.74
C ALA A 311 11.71 -17.70 -5.38
N GLU A 312 12.46 -18.64 -5.95
CA GLU A 312 13.92 -18.71 -5.84
C GLU A 312 14.59 -17.49 -6.48
N SER A 313 14.14 -17.08 -7.67
CA SER A 313 14.64 -15.86 -8.33
C SER A 313 14.42 -14.62 -7.45
N ILE A 314 13.22 -14.46 -6.87
CA ILE A 314 12.90 -13.37 -5.93
C ILE A 314 13.84 -13.40 -4.72
N PHE A 315 14.02 -14.57 -4.11
CA PHE A 315 14.89 -14.74 -2.95
C PHE A 315 16.37 -14.41 -3.29
N ASN A 316 16.85 -14.88 -4.44
CA ASN A 316 18.23 -14.75 -4.89
C ASN A 316 18.58 -13.34 -5.39
N LYS A 317 17.62 -12.58 -5.94
CA LYS A 317 17.85 -11.21 -6.43
C LYS A 317 18.27 -10.23 -5.31
N ARG A 318 17.97 -10.53 -4.04
CA ARG A 318 18.39 -9.75 -2.85
C ARG A 318 18.08 -8.24 -2.91
N LEU A 319 17.05 -7.84 -3.67
CA LEU A 319 16.66 -6.44 -3.81
C LEU A 319 16.14 -5.87 -2.48
N SER A 320 16.62 -4.69 -2.11
CA SER A 320 16.18 -3.99 -0.89
C SER A 320 14.70 -3.59 -0.93
N SER A 321 14.18 -3.24 -2.12
CA SER A 321 12.77 -2.93 -2.36
C SER A 321 11.86 -4.12 -2.07
N LEU A 322 12.25 -5.33 -2.50
CA LEU A 322 11.47 -6.56 -2.26
C LEU A 322 11.49 -6.98 -0.78
N ARG A 323 12.60 -6.70 -0.07
CA ARG A 323 12.70 -6.96 1.37
C ARG A 323 11.83 -5.98 2.18
N SER A 324 11.98 -4.68 1.92
CA SER A 324 11.20 -3.63 2.60
C SER A 324 9.69 -3.79 2.38
N SER A 325 9.28 -4.28 1.21
CA SER A 325 7.86 -4.55 0.89
C SER A 325 7.33 -5.90 1.40
N GLY A 326 8.14 -6.71 2.09
CA GLY A 326 7.74 -8.02 2.64
C GLY A 326 7.58 -9.14 1.62
N VAL A 327 7.87 -8.89 0.33
CA VAL A 327 7.68 -9.88 -0.77
C VAL A 327 8.59 -11.10 -0.60
N VAL A 328 9.77 -10.91 -0.04
CA VAL A 328 10.71 -12.01 0.24
C VAL A 328 10.10 -13.01 1.24
N SER A 329 9.34 -12.55 2.24
CA SER A 329 8.64 -13.45 3.16
C SER A 329 7.67 -14.36 2.43
N TYR A 330 6.88 -13.85 1.48
CA TYR A 330 5.97 -14.67 0.68
C TYR A 330 6.70 -15.70 -0.18
N ALA A 331 7.79 -15.29 -0.84
CA ALA A 331 8.58 -16.21 -1.65
C ALA A 331 9.14 -17.35 -0.79
N VAL A 332 9.69 -17.02 0.37
CA VAL A 332 10.24 -17.97 1.33
C VAL A 332 9.17 -18.91 1.90
N ARG A 333 7.97 -18.39 2.25
CA ARG A 333 6.81 -19.22 2.64
C ARG A 333 6.47 -20.23 1.55
N TYR A 334 6.37 -19.78 0.29
CA TYR A 334 6.04 -20.66 -0.82
C TYR A 334 7.10 -21.73 -1.06
N LEU A 335 8.39 -21.36 -1.08
CA LEU A 335 9.49 -22.32 -1.27
C LEU A 335 9.50 -23.38 -0.19
N PHE A 336 9.25 -22.97 1.06
CA PHE A 336 9.16 -23.89 2.17
C PHE A 336 8.00 -24.88 1.99
N ASP A 337 6.78 -24.41 1.69
CA ASP A 337 5.61 -25.26 1.45
C ASP A 337 5.85 -26.22 0.26
N TYR A 338 6.40 -25.69 -0.84
CA TYR A 338 6.67 -26.44 -2.05
C TYR A 338 7.69 -27.56 -1.81
N TYR A 339 8.87 -27.22 -1.27
CA TYR A 339 9.90 -28.21 -1.01
C TYR A 339 9.52 -29.16 0.12
N GLY A 340 8.79 -28.68 1.14
CA GLY A 340 8.26 -29.50 2.23
C GLY A 340 7.29 -30.57 1.75
N SER A 341 6.49 -30.25 0.72
CA SER A 341 5.60 -31.23 0.08
C SER A 341 6.34 -32.35 -0.68
N ILE A 342 7.60 -32.10 -1.07
CA ILE A 342 8.45 -33.07 -1.79
C ILE A 342 9.31 -33.86 -0.80
N ASN A 343 10.14 -33.16 -0.03
CA ASN A 343 10.97 -33.68 1.04
C ASN A 343 11.34 -32.53 1.98
N ILE A 344 10.94 -32.65 3.24
CA ILE A 344 11.21 -31.67 4.29
C ILE A 344 12.71 -31.35 4.46
N GLU A 345 13.63 -32.29 4.20
CA GLU A 345 15.08 -32.04 4.22
C GLU A 345 15.50 -30.97 3.20
N LYS A 346 14.81 -30.91 2.04
CA LYS A 346 15.09 -29.91 0.99
C LYS A 346 14.70 -28.50 1.42
N THR A 347 13.89 -28.36 2.47
CA THR A 347 13.55 -27.05 3.04
C THR A 347 14.66 -26.50 3.93
N MET A 348 15.55 -27.36 4.45
CA MET A 348 16.53 -26.99 5.47
C MET A 348 17.50 -25.87 5.06
N PRO A 349 18.01 -25.79 3.82
CA PRO A 349 18.83 -24.65 3.41
C PRO A 349 18.08 -23.30 3.54
N TYR A 350 16.80 -23.27 3.22
CA TYR A 350 15.96 -22.06 3.34
C TYR A 350 15.68 -21.71 4.80
N VAL A 351 15.40 -22.72 5.63
CA VAL A 351 15.23 -22.54 7.08
C VAL A 351 16.53 -22.02 7.71
N GLN A 352 17.67 -22.60 7.35
CA GLN A 352 18.98 -22.19 7.84
C GLN A 352 19.34 -20.78 7.38
N ASP A 353 19.08 -20.40 6.13
CA ASP A 353 19.30 -19.03 5.66
C ASP A 353 18.38 -18.03 6.35
N VAL A 354 17.11 -18.40 6.57
CA VAL A 354 16.16 -17.61 7.37
C VAL A 354 16.64 -17.43 8.80
N LEU A 355 17.22 -18.46 9.41
CA LEU A 355 17.78 -18.39 10.76
C LEU A 355 19.14 -17.66 10.82
N ARG A 356 19.94 -17.72 9.75
CA ARG A 356 21.33 -17.22 9.69
C ARG A 356 21.43 -15.74 9.32
N ILE A 357 20.59 -15.25 8.40
CA ILE A 357 20.62 -13.86 7.92
C ILE A 357 20.12 -12.86 8.99
N ASP A 358 19.65 -13.38 10.12
CA ASP A 358 18.68 -12.76 11.03
C ASP A 358 19.24 -12.48 12.44
N TYR A 359 20.57 -12.56 12.63
CA TYR A 359 21.15 -12.32 13.95
C TYR A 359 21.07 -10.85 14.40
N GLU A 360 20.71 -9.91 13.52
CA GLU A 360 20.65 -8.48 13.86
C GLU A 360 19.49 -7.67 13.24
N ARG A 361 18.57 -8.25 12.44
CA ARG A 361 17.49 -7.48 11.77
C ARG A 361 16.22 -8.31 11.64
N ASP A 362 15.08 -7.81 12.10
CA ASP A 362 13.73 -8.41 12.00
C ASP A 362 13.25 -8.53 10.53
N ILE A 363 13.88 -9.39 9.73
CA ILE A 363 13.64 -9.47 8.28
C ILE A 363 12.39 -10.30 7.96
N TYR A 364 12.05 -11.29 8.78
CA TYR A 364 10.88 -12.15 8.58
C TYR A 364 9.79 -11.86 9.61
N ASP A 365 8.57 -11.74 9.13
CA ASP A 365 7.42 -11.57 10.01
C ASP A 365 7.14 -12.84 10.84
N ASN A 366 6.50 -12.64 12.00
CA ASN A 366 6.13 -13.72 12.90
C ASN A 366 5.21 -14.77 12.26
N ILE A 367 4.43 -14.41 11.23
CA ILE A 367 3.54 -15.34 10.52
C ILE A 367 4.38 -16.39 9.78
N THR A 368 5.46 -15.96 9.12
CA THR A 368 6.41 -16.80 8.38
C THR A 368 7.12 -17.76 9.32
N LEU A 369 7.69 -17.25 10.42
CA LEU A 369 8.37 -18.07 11.42
C LEU A 369 7.43 -19.14 11.99
N LEU A 370 6.19 -18.76 12.31
CA LEU A 370 5.22 -19.68 12.88
C LEU A 370 4.71 -20.70 11.87
N GLN A 371 4.64 -20.37 10.58
CA GLN A 371 4.36 -21.37 9.54
C GLN A 371 5.45 -22.46 9.52
N PHE A 372 6.72 -22.06 9.58
CA PHE A 372 7.83 -23.02 9.59
C PHE A 372 7.81 -23.89 10.83
N ALA A 373 7.58 -23.28 11.99
CA ALA A 373 7.45 -24.02 13.24
C ALA A 373 6.27 -25.02 13.20
N ASP A 374 5.11 -24.60 12.70
CA ASP A 374 3.91 -25.42 12.56
C ASP A 374 4.18 -26.67 11.69
N ASP A 375 4.89 -26.53 10.58
CA ASP A 375 5.17 -27.62 9.66
C ASP A 375 6.28 -28.54 10.17
N LEU A 376 7.38 -27.99 10.71
CA LEU A 376 8.48 -28.77 11.30
C LEU A 376 8.03 -29.56 12.53
N SER A 377 7.04 -29.05 13.29
CA SER A 377 6.47 -29.76 14.44
C SER A 377 5.77 -31.07 14.07
N ALA A 378 5.55 -31.37 12.78
CA ALA A 378 5.02 -32.66 12.34
C ALA A 378 6.07 -33.78 12.35
N SER A 379 7.37 -33.45 12.45
CA SER A 379 8.47 -34.42 12.48
C SER A 379 9.13 -34.47 13.86
N ALA A 380 9.35 -35.68 14.37
CA ALA A 380 10.12 -35.90 15.59
C ALA A 380 11.57 -35.41 15.46
N GLU A 381 12.17 -35.56 14.27
CA GLU A 381 13.55 -35.13 13.98
C GLU A 381 13.72 -33.61 14.07
N TYR A 382 12.74 -32.86 13.55
CA TYR A 382 12.79 -31.39 13.50
C TYR A 382 12.08 -30.70 14.66
N SER A 383 11.62 -31.46 15.66
CA SER A 383 10.88 -30.91 16.80
C SER A 383 11.70 -29.89 17.60
N GLY A 384 13.01 -30.09 17.74
CA GLY A 384 13.89 -29.10 18.38
C GLY A 384 13.92 -27.75 17.64
N ILE A 385 14.11 -27.78 16.32
CA ILE A 385 14.13 -26.58 15.47
C ILE A 385 12.78 -25.87 15.49
N SER A 386 11.68 -26.64 15.43
CA SER A 386 10.32 -26.10 15.55
C SER A 386 10.11 -25.33 16.85
N ILE A 387 10.56 -25.90 17.98
CA ILE A 387 10.49 -25.25 19.30
C ILE A 387 11.32 -23.97 19.33
N ASP A 388 12.54 -23.99 18.79
CA ASP A 388 13.42 -22.82 18.76
C ASP A 388 12.82 -21.67 17.94
N ILE A 389 12.29 -21.96 16.74
CA ILE A 389 11.63 -20.97 15.88
C ILE A 389 10.39 -20.39 16.56
N ALA A 390 9.54 -21.24 17.14
CA ALA A 390 8.33 -20.78 17.83
C ALA A 390 8.66 -19.93 19.07
N ASN A 391 9.70 -20.27 19.83
CA ASN A 391 10.18 -19.47 20.95
C ASN A 391 10.74 -18.11 20.50
N LYS A 392 11.47 -18.06 19.38
CA LYS A 392 11.94 -16.80 18.79
C LYS A 392 10.75 -15.90 18.43
N ALA A 393 9.72 -16.45 17.80
CA ALA A 393 8.49 -15.72 17.49
C ALA A 393 7.79 -15.22 18.77
N LEU A 394 7.69 -16.04 19.83
CA LEU A 394 7.15 -15.59 21.12
C LEU A 394 7.93 -14.41 21.71
N GLN A 395 9.26 -14.48 21.72
CA GLN A 395 10.11 -13.40 22.21
C GLN A 395 9.92 -12.09 21.42
N SER A 396 9.76 -12.19 20.09
CA SER A 396 9.43 -11.04 19.24
C SER A 396 8.05 -10.46 19.61
N LEU A 397 7.03 -11.32 19.74
CA LEU A 397 5.65 -10.94 20.09
C LEU A 397 5.49 -10.41 21.54
N GLU A 398 6.48 -10.62 22.41
CA GLU A 398 6.49 -10.11 23.79
C GLU A 398 7.10 -8.72 23.92
N LYS A 399 7.95 -8.30 22.98
CA LYS A 399 8.55 -6.96 22.98
C LYS A 399 7.57 -5.86 22.55
N ASP A 400 6.31 -6.20 22.24
CA ASP A 400 5.30 -5.35 21.59
C ASP A 400 5.78 -4.68 20.29
N ASP A 401 6.91 -5.15 19.76
CA ASP A 401 7.59 -4.64 18.58
C ASP A 401 7.07 -5.30 17.30
N ILE A 402 5.76 -5.59 17.27
CA ILE A 402 5.16 -6.06 16.04
C ILE A 402 5.06 -4.85 15.11
N SER A 403 6.17 -4.60 14.41
CA SER A 403 6.19 -3.88 13.14
C SER A 403 5.43 -4.74 12.13
N LEU A 404 4.11 -4.80 12.31
CA LEU A 404 3.17 -5.10 11.24
C LEU A 404 3.30 -3.93 10.27
N SER A 405 4.36 -3.94 9.47
CA SER A 405 4.77 -2.86 8.59
C SER A 405 3.53 -2.28 7.91
N ALA A 406 3.27 -0.99 8.14
CA ALA A 406 2.22 -0.25 7.46
C ALA A 406 2.45 -0.19 5.94
N GLU A 407 3.64 -0.62 5.49
CA GLU A 407 4.11 -0.61 4.10
C GLU A 407 4.02 -1.99 3.43
N SER A 408 3.46 -3.01 4.09
CA SER A 408 3.22 -4.31 3.43
C SER A 408 2.37 -4.12 2.18
N VAL A 409 2.88 -4.63 1.05
CA VAL A 409 2.20 -4.56 -0.24
C VAL A 409 0.91 -5.39 -0.27
N GLU A 410 0.81 -6.41 0.58
CA GLU A 410 -0.40 -7.20 0.81
C GLU A 410 -0.92 -6.97 2.22
N LYS A 411 -2.23 -6.70 2.32
CA LYS A 411 -2.89 -6.50 3.60
C LYS A 411 -3.55 -7.79 4.11
N GLU A 412 -2.80 -8.58 4.87
CA GLU A 412 -3.30 -9.83 5.51
C GLU A 412 -4.16 -9.59 6.75
N PHE A 413 -4.09 -8.41 7.36
CA PHE A 413 -4.81 -8.09 8.59
C PHE A 413 -5.11 -6.59 8.68
N LEU A 414 -6.03 -6.26 9.58
CA LEU A 414 -6.49 -4.90 9.80
C LEU A 414 -5.51 -4.14 10.71
N GLN A 415 -5.26 -2.88 10.38
CA GLN A 415 -4.25 -2.06 11.04
C GLN A 415 -4.76 -1.32 12.29
N THR A 416 -5.88 -1.76 12.88
CA THR A 416 -6.44 -1.15 14.10
C THR A 416 -5.73 -1.67 15.35
N ALA A 417 -5.72 -0.89 16.45
CA ALA A 417 -5.09 -1.33 17.70
C ALA A 417 -5.70 -2.63 18.26
N GLU A 418 -7.01 -2.80 18.09
CA GLU A 418 -7.73 -4.01 18.50
C GLU A 418 -7.39 -5.20 17.63
N SER A 419 -7.38 -5.03 16.31
CA SER A 419 -6.96 -6.08 15.38
C SER A 419 -5.51 -6.49 15.63
N LYS A 420 -4.60 -5.53 15.88
CA LYS A 420 -3.20 -5.83 16.28
C LYS A 420 -3.17 -6.71 17.52
N ARG A 421 -3.91 -6.35 18.59
CA ARG A 421 -3.99 -7.16 19.82
C ARG A 421 -4.51 -8.59 19.55
N LEU A 422 -5.54 -8.72 18.72
CA LEU A 422 -6.11 -10.03 18.37
C LEU A 422 -5.14 -10.88 17.54
N VAL A 423 -4.46 -10.29 16.56
CA VAL A 423 -3.40 -10.96 15.78
C VAL A 423 -2.25 -11.37 16.69
N THR A 424 -1.77 -10.50 17.59
CA THR A 424 -0.72 -10.86 18.56
C THR A 424 -1.11 -12.06 19.41
N ALA A 425 -2.34 -12.07 19.94
CA ALA A 425 -2.84 -13.18 20.73
C ALA A 425 -2.88 -14.47 19.90
N ASP A 426 -3.39 -14.40 18.67
CA ASP A 426 -3.45 -15.52 17.75
C ASP A 426 -2.05 -16.09 17.43
N LEU A 427 -1.09 -15.24 17.10
CA LEU A 427 0.29 -15.65 16.81
C LEU A 427 0.97 -16.26 18.04
N LYS A 428 0.73 -15.75 19.25
CA LYS A 428 1.19 -16.40 20.49
C LYS A 428 0.55 -17.78 20.66
N GLY A 429 -0.74 -17.90 20.36
CA GLY A 429 -1.46 -19.17 20.33
C GLY A 429 -0.87 -20.17 19.35
N ARG A 430 -0.54 -19.74 18.13
CA ARG A 430 0.14 -20.56 17.11
C ARG A 430 1.51 -21.03 17.56
N ALA A 431 2.29 -20.17 18.21
CA ALA A 431 3.59 -20.55 18.75
C ALA A 431 3.46 -21.66 19.81
N TYR A 432 2.54 -21.49 20.77
CA TYR A 432 2.25 -22.54 21.75
C TYR A 432 1.74 -23.82 21.10
N TYR A 433 0.94 -23.72 20.04
CA TYR A 433 0.49 -24.88 19.28
C TYR A 433 1.65 -25.63 18.64
N ALA A 434 2.56 -24.95 17.93
CA ALA A 434 3.74 -25.55 17.31
C ALA A 434 4.62 -26.25 18.35
N ILE A 435 4.93 -25.58 19.47
CA ILE A 435 5.72 -26.13 20.58
C ILE A 435 5.03 -27.36 21.17
N GLY A 436 3.73 -27.27 21.47
CA GLY A 436 2.97 -28.36 22.03
C GLY A 436 2.93 -29.58 21.10
N LYS A 437 2.72 -29.36 19.80
CA LYS A 437 2.74 -30.40 18.78
C LYS A 437 4.13 -31.06 18.65
N ALA A 438 5.21 -30.28 18.70
CA ALA A 438 6.58 -30.79 18.65
C ALA A 438 6.89 -31.71 19.86
N TYR A 439 6.53 -31.31 21.08
CA TYR A 439 6.68 -32.18 22.27
C TYR A 439 5.88 -33.48 22.17
N LEU A 440 4.68 -33.44 21.58
CA LEU A 440 3.92 -34.67 21.34
C LEU A 440 4.62 -35.62 20.37
N GLN A 441 5.31 -35.10 19.35
CA GLN A 441 6.07 -35.95 18.40
C GLN A 441 7.26 -36.65 19.04
N THR A 442 7.88 -36.04 20.05
CA THR A 442 9.00 -36.64 20.79
C THR A 442 8.55 -37.56 21.93
N GLY A 443 7.24 -37.69 22.16
CA GLY A 443 6.65 -38.52 23.20
C GLY A 443 6.45 -37.82 24.56
N ASP A 444 6.85 -36.54 24.69
CA ASP A 444 6.68 -35.75 25.91
C ASP A 444 5.24 -35.21 26.01
N THR A 445 4.33 -36.08 26.44
CA THR A 445 2.90 -35.78 26.52
C THR A 445 2.60 -34.71 27.56
N GLN A 446 3.39 -34.60 28.63
CA GLN A 446 3.14 -33.64 29.71
C GLN A 446 3.41 -32.21 29.24
N ASN A 447 4.57 -31.96 28.62
CA ASN A 447 4.89 -30.64 28.08
C ASN A 447 4.02 -30.32 26.87
N GLY A 448 3.78 -31.30 25.99
CA GLY A 448 2.88 -31.14 24.86
C GLY A 448 1.48 -30.67 25.28
N LEU A 449 0.90 -31.32 26.29
CA LEU A 449 -0.43 -30.94 26.80
C LEU A 449 -0.43 -29.56 27.46
N SER A 450 0.61 -29.23 28.24
CA SER A 450 0.75 -27.92 28.89
C SER A 450 0.72 -26.77 27.88
N TYR A 451 1.48 -26.89 26.79
CA TYR A 451 1.52 -25.87 25.73
C TYR A 451 0.24 -25.83 24.91
N LEU A 452 -0.37 -26.97 24.57
CA LEU A 452 -1.64 -26.98 23.84
C LEU A 452 -2.79 -26.33 24.63
N LEU A 453 -2.82 -26.49 25.95
CA LEU A 453 -3.79 -25.81 26.81
C LEU A 453 -3.57 -24.28 26.85
N LYS A 454 -2.32 -23.81 26.72
CA LYS A 454 -2.05 -22.36 26.54
C LYS A 454 -2.45 -21.87 25.15
N ALA A 455 -2.30 -22.71 24.13
CA ALA A 455 -2.68 -22.39 22.75
C ALA A 455 -4.19 -22.26 22.60
N GLU A 456 -4.97 -23.12 23.28
CA GLU A 456 -6.41 -23.24 23.11
C GLU A 456 -7.20 -21.91 23.18
N PRO A 457 -7.05 -21.05 24.19
CA PRO A 457 -7.81 -19.80 24.27
C PRO A 457 -7.28 -18.68 23.36
N LEU A 458 -6.08 -18.84 22.79
CA LEU A 458 -5.38 -17.79 22.05
C LEU A 458 -5.40 -18.02 20.54
N CYS A 459 -5.30 -19.28 20.10
CA CYS A 459 -5.10 -19.67 18.70
C CYS A 459 -6.43 -19.79 17.96
N TYR A 460 -6.90 -18.68 17.40
CA TYR A 460 -8.15 -18.58 16.64
C TYR A 460 -8.00 -19.16 15.22
N SER A 461 -6.89 -18.85 14.54
CA SER A 461 -6.63 -19.23 13.14
C SER A 461 -6.36 -20.73 12.95
N ARG A 462 -5.90 -21.43 13.99
CA ARG A 462 -5.68 -22.89 14.00
C ARG A 462 -6.51 -23.62 15.05
N LYS A 463 -7.65 -23.05 15.47
CA LYS A 463 -8.46 -23.59 16.58
C LYS A 463 -8.82 -25.06 16.37
N ALA A 464 -9.26 -25.45 15.17
CA ALA A 464 -9.59 -26.85 14.87
C ALA A 464 -8.38 -27.79 15.02
N ASP A 465 -7.19 -27.36 14.61
CA ASP A 465 -5.98 -28.18 14.70
C ASP A 465 -5.46 -28.30 16.15
N VAL A 466 -5.63 -27.25 16.96
CA VAL A 466 -5.35 -27.27 18.41
C VAL A 466 -6.28 -28.28 19.10
N LEU A 467 -7.58 -28.25 18.79
CA LEU A 467 -8.55 -29.20 19.33
C LEU A 467 -8.22 -30.65 18.93
N LEU A 468 -7.77 -30.87 17.69
CA LEU A 468 -7.33 -32.19 17.26
C LEU A 468 -6.10 -32.68 18.04
N ALA A 469 -5.13 -31.79 18.24
CA ALA A 469 -3.91 -32.10 18.99
C ALA A 469 -4.22 -32.39 20.47
N LEU A 470 -5.12 -31.62 21.09
CA LEU A 470 -5.62 -31.89 22.44
C LEU A 470 -6.35 -33.23 22.51
N ALA A 471 -7.25 -33.51 21.58
CA ALA A 471 -7.96 -34.78 21.53
C ALA A 471 -7.00 -35.98 21.42
N ARG A 472 -5.93 -35.85 20.62
CA ARG A 472 -4.86 -36.85 20.52
C ARG A 472 -4.09 -37.03 21.82
N ALA A 473 -3.66 -35.93 22.44
CA ALA A 473 -2.90 -35.97 23.69
C ALA A 473 -3.70 -36.61 24.84
N TYR A 474 -5.03 -36.38 24.86
CA TYR A 474 -5.93 -36.98 25.84
C TYR A 474 -6.35 -38.43 25.53
N GLY A 475 -6.02 -38.97 24.36
CA GLY A 475 -6.23 -40.37 23.99
C GLY A 475 -7.69 -40.82 24.08
N ASN A 476 -7.97 -41.86 24.88
CA ASN A 476 -9.32 -42.45 25.00
C ASN A 476 -10.11 -41.94 26.21
N THR A 477 -9.82 -40.73 26.70
CA THR A 477 -10.54 -40.14 27.84
C THR A 477 -11.81 -39.40 27.39
N PRO A 478 -12.77 -39.12 28.29
CA PRO A 478 -13.95 -38.30 27.97
C PRO A 478 -13.59 -36.94 27.36
N ARG A 479 -12.50 -36.30 27.85
CA ARG A 479 -11.98 -35.04 27.30
C ARG A 479 -11.62 -35.14 25.82
N ALA A 480 -11.06 -36.26 25.37
CA ALA A 480 -10.75 -36.43 23.95
C ALA A 480 -12.00 -36.41 23.07
N SER A 481 -13.10 -37.01 23.54
CA SER A 481 -14.39 -36.95 22.86
C SER A 481 -14.98 -35.54 22.84
N GLU A 482 -14.82 -34.78 23.93
CA GLU A 482 -15.26 -33.38 24.01
C GLU A 482 -14.55 -32.52 22.97
N TYR A 483 -13.20 -32.58 22.89
CA TYR A 483 -12.43 -31.83 21.89
C TYR A 483 -12.73 -32.28 20.46
N ALA A 484 -12.88 -33.58 20.20
CA ALA A 484 -13.26 -34.08 18.89
C ALA A 484 -14.66 -33.57 18.46
N THR A 485 -15.59 -33.47 19.41
CA THR A 485 -16.93 -32.93 19.17
C THR A 485 -16.90 -31.43 18.89
N GLN A 486 -16.12 -30.66 19.67
CA GLN A 486 -15.91 -29.23 19.43
C GLN A 486 -15.26 -28.96 18.07
N LEU A 487 -14.28 -29.78 17.68
CA LEU A 487 -13.64 -29.68 16.36
C LEU A 487 -14.66 -29.85 15.23
N LEU A 488 -15.50 -30.88 15.28
CA LEU A 488 -16.55 -31.09 14.28
C LEU A 488 -17.65 -30.03 14.33
N ALA A 489 -17.87 -29.43 15.50
CA ALA A 489 -18.76 -28.28 15.63
C ALA A 489 -18.21 -27.07 14.87
N LEU A 490 -16.89 -26.87 14.84
CA LEU A 490 -16.24 -25.82 14.03
C LEU A 490 -16.14 -26.19 12.54
N GLU A 491 -15.66 -27.39 12.22
CA GLU A 491 -15.39 -27.85 10.85
C GLU A 491 -16.06 -29.21 10.55
N PRO A 492 -17.34 -29.21 10.10
CA PRO A 492 -18.14 -30.41 9.86
C PRO A 492 -17.82 -31.04 8.51
N THR A 493 -16.58 -31.43 8.27
CA THR A 493 -16.18 -32.04 6.99
C THR A 493 -15.86 -33.53 7.15
N ASP A 494 -16.08 -34.29 6.08
CA ASP A 494 -15.72 -35.71 6.03
C ASP A 494 -14.20 -35.91 6.21
N ALA A 495 -13.40 -34.95 5.76
CA ALA A 495 -11.95 -34.93 5.96
C ALA A 495 -11.58 -34.87 7.45
N ARG A 496 -12.24 -34.00 8.24
CA ARG A 496 -12.03 -33.91 9.69
C ARG A 496 -12.51 -35.16 10.42
N LEU A 497 -13.67 -35.69 10.06
CA LEU A 497 -14.15 -36.95 10.63
C LEU A 497 -13.18 -38.12 10.36
N SER A 498 -12.60 -38.16 9.16
CA SER A 498 -11.57 -39.13 8.78
C SER A 498 -10.27 -38.93 9.54
N GLN A 499 -9.86 -37.69 9.80
CA GLN A 499 -8.71 -37.37 10.65
C GLN A 499 -8.92 -37.83 12.10
N ILE A 500 -10.10 -37.57 12.68
CA ILE A 500 -10.47 -38.05 14.03
C ILE A 500 -10.45 -39.57 14.06
N SER A 501 -11.05 -40.24 13.08
CA SER A 501 -11.13 -41.71 13.04
C SER A 501 -9.75 -42.37 12.95
N ARG A 502 -8.80 -41.75 12.24
CA ARG A 502 -7.39 -42.21 12.20
C ARG A 502 -6.66 -41.94 13.51
N ALA A 503 -6.86 -40.76 14.10
CA ALA A 503 -6.18 -40.36 15.32
C ALA A 503 -6.72 -41.08 16.57
N LEU A 504 -8.02 -41.37 16.59
CA LEU A 504 -8.78 -41.88 17.73
C LEU A 504 -9.73 -43.00 17.27
N PRO A 505 -9.23 -44.20 16.90
CA PRO A 505 -10.04 -45.24 16.26
C PRO A 505 -11.24 -45.72 17.08
N LYS A 506 -11.18 -45.64 18.41
CA LYS A 506 -12.31 -46.01 19.29
C LYS A 506 -13.46 -45.00 19.21
N LEU A 507 -13.15 -43.73 19.02
CA LEU A 507 -14.16 -42.66 18.84
C LEU A 507 -14.70 -42.65 17.40
N GLY A 508 -13.87 -42.94 16.40
CA GLY A 508 -14.26 -42.96 14.98
C GLY A 508 -15.36 -43.97 14.63
N LYS A 509 -15.46 -45.09 15.35
CA LYS A 509 -16.53 -46.09 15.16
C LYS A 509 -17.95 -45.56 15.47
N GLY A 510 -18.06 -44.40 16.14
CA GLY A 510 -19.32 -43.71 16.46
C GLY A 510 -19.56 -42.42 15.66
N GLY A 511 -19.02 -42.30 14.44
CA GLY A 511 -19.01 -41.05 13.67
C GLY A 511 -20.36 -40.32 13.54
N SER A 512 -21.48 -41.05 13.37
CA SER A 512 -22.82 -40.45 13.31
C SER A 512 -23.25 -39.80 14.64
N ILE A 513 -22.87 -40.40 15.78
CA ILE A 513 -23.13 -39.86 17.12
C ILE A 513 -22.32 -38.57 17.32
N LEU A 514 -21.04 -38.58 16.96
CA LEU A 514 -20.16 -37.41 17.05
C LEU A 514 -20.69 -36.24 16.22
N LEU A 515 -21.15 -36.49 14.99
CA LEU A 515 -21.76 -35.45 14.14
C LEU A 515 -23.05 -34.89 14.76
N SER A 516 -23.89 -35.76 15.35
CA SER A 516 -25.11 -35.31 16.02
C SER A 516 -24.82 -34.43 17.24
N GLU A 517 -23.78 -34.77 18.01
CA GLU A 517 -23.40 -34.01 19.20
C GLU A 517 -22.71 -32.70 18.82
N ALA A 518 -21.87 -32.70 17.78
CA ALA A 518 -21.27 -31.52 17.21
C ALA A 518 -22.32 -30.50 16.74
N ALA A 519 -23.41 -30.95 16.14
CA ALA A 519 -24.52 -30.07 15.75
C ALA A 519 -25.18 -29.39 16.96
N LYS A 520 -25.34 -30.10 18.08
CA LYS A 520 -25.86 -29.52 19.34
C LYS A 520 -24.89 -28.50 19.94
N VAL A 521 -23.61 -28.84 19.98
CA VAL A 521 -22.54 -27.94 20.45
C VAL A 521 -22.54 -26.65 19.63
N ARG A 522 -22.55 -26.74 18.30
CA ARG A 522 -22.63 -25.58 17.41
C ARG A 522 -23.85 -24.72 17.70
N SER A 523 -25.02 -25.33 17.86
CA SER A 523 -26.24 -24.58 18.17
C SER A 523 -26.13 -23.84 19.51
N ARG A 524 -25.58 -24.49 20.53
CA ARG A 524 -25.40 -23.93 21.88
C ARG A 524 -24.37 -22.80 21.91
N GLU A 525 -23.30 -22.92 21.14
CA GLU A 525 -22.16 -21.99 21.14
C GLU A 525 -22.28 -20.88 20.08
N SER A 526 -23.31 -20.93 19.23
CA SER A 526 -23.60 -19.88 18.25
C SER A 526 -23.81 -18.52 18.93
N LYS A 527 -23.10 -17.51 18.44
CA LYS A 527 -23.15 -16.13 18.96
C LYS A 527 -24.29 -15.35 18.30
N PRO A 528 -24.92 -14.38 18.98
CA PRO A 528 -25.81 -13.45 18.29
C PRO A 528 -25.04 -12.68 17.21
N VAL A 529 -25.69 -12.39 16.10
CA VAL A 529 -25.15 -11.51 15.05
C VAL A 529 -25.10 -10.09 15.59
N PRO A 530 -23.94 -9.40 15.55
CA PRO A 530 -23.87 -7.99 15.89
C PRO A 530 -24.75 -7.14 14.96
N ALA A 531 -25.12 -5.94 15.41
CA ALA A 531 -25.88 -5.01 14.58
C ALA A 531 -25.14 -4.79 13.24
N LEU A 532 -25.84 -4.97 12.12
CA LEU A 532 -25.25 -4.85 10.80
C LEU A 532 -25.78 -3.55 10.20
N LYS A 533 -24.89 -2.60 9.91
CA LYS A 533 -25.26 -1.40 9.14
C LYS A 533 -24.18 -1.09 8.13
N VAL A 534 -24.50 -1.30 6.87
CA VAL A 534 -23.58 -1.17 5.73
C VAL A 534 -24.26 -0.41 4.59
N GLN A 535 -23.47 0.26 3.76
CA GLN A 535 -23.95 1.05 2.62
C GLN A 535 -23.45 0.45 1.30
N ALA A 536 -24.36 0.17 0.38
CA ALA A 536 -24.05 -0.28 -0.96
C ALA A 536 -23.63 0.89 -1.88
N LEU A 537 -23.01 0.57 -3.02
CA LEU A 537 -22.56 1.55 -4.02
C LEU A 537 -23.64 2.51 -4.53
N ASN A 538 -24.90 2.06 -4.56
CA ASN A 538 -26.05 2.86 -4.96
C ASN A 538 -26.58 3.77 -3.81
N GLY A 539 -25.91 3.80 -2.66
CA GLY A 539 -26.30 4.56 -1.47
C GLY A 539 -27.29 3.84 -0.55
N GLN A 540 -27.82 2.67 -0.95
CA GLN A 540 -28.77 1.90 -0.14
C GLN A 540 -28.11 1.40 1.15
N ILE A 541 -28.78 1.60 2.28
CA ILE A 541 -28.37 1.04 3.57
C ILE A 541 -28.96 -0.37 3.71
N LEU A 542 -28.10 -1.36 3.97
CA LEU A 542 -28.48 -2.72 4.33
C LEU A 542 -28.30 -2.93 5.83
N THR A 543 -29.26 -3.62 6.44
CA THR A 543 -29.25 -4.00 7.85
C THR A 543 -29.40 -5.51 8.04
N GLU A 544 -29.27 -6.01 9.28
CA GLU A 544 -29.46 -7.44 9.57
C GLU A 544 -30.84 -7.98 9.16
N GLU A 545 -31.86 -7.12 9.06
CA GLU A 545 -33.18 -7.46 8.50
C GLU A 545 -33.08 -8.06 7.10
N ALA A 546 -32.12 -7.61 6.28
CA ALA A 546 -31.92 -8.11 4.92
C ALA A 546 -31.52 -9.60 4.89
N LEU A 547 -31.00 -10.11 6.00
CA LEU A 547 -30.58 -11.49 6.20
C LEU A 547 -31.63 -12.33 6.97
N ARG A 548 -32.76 -11.73 7.37
CA ARG A 548 -33.79 -12.44 8.15
C ARG A 548 -34.39 -13.60 7.33
N GLY A 549 -34.41 -14.79 7.92
CA GLY A 549 -34.90 -16.01 7.27
C GLY A 549 -33.99 -16.56 6.15
N LYS A 550 -32.86 -15.91 5.89
CA LYS A 550 -31.86 -16.33 4.91
C LYS A 550 -30.59 -16.80 5.61
N ILE A 551 -29.80 -17.61 4.90
CA ILE A 551 -28.43 -17.91 5.28
C ILE A 551 -27.56 -16.78 4.71
N GLY A 552 -27.07 -15.89 5.56
CA GLY A 552 -26.20 -14.79 5.17
C GLY A 552 -24.72 -15.21 5.16
N ILE A 553 -24.01 -14.89 4.09
CA ILE A 553 -22.55 -14.98 3.99
C ILE A 553 -22.02 -13.55 4.03
N ILE A 554 -21.30 -13.19 5.08
CA ILE A 554 -20.68 -11.88 5.25
C ILE A 554 -19.19 -12.04 5.01
N TYR A 555 -18.71 -11.53 3.88
CA TYR A 555 -17.31 -11.62 3.46
C TYR A 555 -16.60 -10.29 3.70
N PHE A 556 -15.53 -10.29 4.48
CA PHE A 556 -14.73 -9.12 4.81
C PHE A 556 -13.46 -9.11 3.96
N TRP A 557 -13.21 -8.02 3.25
CA TRP A 557 -12.11 -7.89 2.30
C TRP A 557 -11.49 -6.49 2.30
N SER A 558 -10.40 -6.32 1.56
CA SER A 558 -9.80 -5.01 1.26
C SER A 558 -9.36 -4.92 -0.21
N PRO A 559 -9.53 -3.77 -0.87
CA PRO A 559 -8.92 -3.48 -2.18
C PRO A 559 -7.41 -3.70 -2.23
N ASN A 560 -6.74 -3.52 -1.09
CA ASN A 560 -5.30 -3.69 -0.90
C ASN A 560 -4.91 -5.11 -0.43
N SER A 561 -5.83 -6.07 -0.48
CA SER A 561 -5.52 -7.49 -0.32
C SER A 561 -5.79 -8.23 -1.62
N PHE A 562 -4.72 -8.60 -2.33
CA PHE A 562 -4.78 -9.49 -3.48
C PHE A 562 -5.46 -10.81 -3.13
N ILE A 563 -5.11 -11.45 -2.01
CA ILE A 563 -5.71 -12.73 -1.59
C ILE A 563 -7.22 -12.58 -1.39
N SER A 564 -7.68 -11.44 -0.85
CA SER A 564 -9.13 -11.23 -0.70
C SER A 564 -9.84 -11.12 -2.06
N ARG A 565 -9.20 -10.53 -3.07
CA ARG A 565 -9.77 -10.34 -4.40
C ARG A 565 -9.81 -11.63 -5.23
N THR A 566 -8.86 -12.54 -5.05
CA THR A 566 -8.82 -13.81 -5.80
C THR A 566 -10.03 -14.71 -5.54
N PHE A 567 -10.72 -14.54 -4.40
CA PHE A 567 -11.91 -15.32 -4.07
C PHE A 567 -13.19 -14.83 -4.74
N PHE A 568 -13.24 -13.64 -5.35
CA PHE A 568 -14.51 -13.10 -5.82
C PHE A 568 -15.22 -13.95 -6.87
N SER A 569 -14.48 -14.50 -7.83
CA SER A 569 -15.02 -15.43 -8.84
C SER A 569 -15.56 -16.70 -8.19
N ASN A 570 -14.83 -17.28 -7.23
CA ASN A 570 -15.28 -18.47 -6.49
C ASN A 570 -16.53 -18.17 -5.65
N LEU A 571 -16.59 -17.01 -4.99
CA LEU A 571 -17.75 -16.55 -4.24
C LEU A 571 -18.95 -16.30 -5.15
N GLN A 572 -18.74 -15.77 -6.36
CA GLN A 572 -19.79 -15.60 -7.36
C GLN A 572 -20.38 -16.94 -7.80
N LEU A 573 -19.54 -17.95 -8.04
CA LEU A 573 -19.98 -19.31 -8.36
C LEU A 573 -20.77 -19.93 -7.20
N LEU A 574 -20.26 -19.80 -5.98
CA LEU A 574 -20.93 -20.28 -4.77
C LEU A 574 -22.29 -19.59 -4.56
N TYR A 575 -22.34 -18.26 -4.69
CA TYR A 575 -23.57 -17.48 -4.58
C TYR A 575 -24.58 -17.88 -5.66
N SER A 576 -24.15 -18.04 -6.91
CA SER A 576 -25.01 -18.49 -8.02
C SER A 576 -25.62 -19.87 -7.74
N LYS A 577 -24.85 -20.78 -7.15
CA LYS A 577 -25.28 -22.15 -6.80
C LYS A 577 -26.33 -22.18 -5.70
N TYR A 578 -26.27 -21.27 -4.72
CA TYR A 578 -27.08 -21.34 -3.51
C TYR A 578 -28.11 -20.22 -3.32
N ARG A 579 -28.07 -19.12 -4.09
CA ARG A 579 -29.03 -18.01 -3.95
C ARG A 579 -30.50 -18.43 -4.05
N GLY A 580 -30.81 -19.38 -4.93
CA GLY A 580 -32.16 -19.94 -5.08
C GLY A 580 -32.62 -20.80 -3.90
N ARG A 581 -31.74 -21.08 -2.93
CA ARG A 581 -32.01 -21.87 -1.71
C ARG A 581 -31.99 -21.01 -0.45
N GLY A 582 -32.19 -19.70 -0.59
CA GLY A 582 -32.25 -18.76 0.53
C GLY A 582 -30.89 -18.33 1.07
N VAL A 583 -29.83 -18.40 0.26
CA VAL A 583 -28.50 -17.85 0.61
C VAL A 583 -28.36 -16.42 0.08
N GLU A 584 -27.89 -15.52 0.92
CA GLU A 584 -27.55 -14.13 0.56
C GLU A 584 -26.07 -13.90 0.84
N LEU A 585 -25.34 -13.21 -0.05
CA LEU A 585 -23.93 -12.87 0.15
C LEU A 585 -23.76 -11.35 0.19
N ILE A 586 -23.00 -10.84 1.16
CA ILE A 586 -22.62 -9.44 1.27
C ILE A 586 -21.10 -9.35 1.40
N SER A 587 -20.47 -8.52 0.56
CA SER A 587 -19.03 -8.30 0.54
C SER A 587 -18.69 -6.92 1.14
N ILE A 588 -18.13 -6.89 2.35
CA ILE A 588 -17.82 -5.68 3.12
C ILE A 588 -16.36 -5.26 2.87
N ASP A 589 -16.19 -4.10 2.25
CA ASP A 589 -14.89 -3.44 2.15
C ASP A 589 -14.51 -2.83 3.51
N THR A 590 -13.49 -3.39 4.13
CA THR A 590 -13.02 -3.00 5.46
C THR A 590 -12.28 -1.66 5.49
N GLU A 591 -11.96 -1.07 4.33
CA GLU A 591 -11.29 0.24 4.24
C GLU A 591 -12.23 1.40 3.92
N GLY A 592 -13.48 1.12 3.54
CA GLY A 592 -14.43 2.13 3.13
C GLY A 592 -14.01 2.93 1.89
N LYS A 593 -13.18 2.33 1.05
CA LYS A 593 -12.68 2.86 -0.23
C LYS A 593 -13.47 2.34 -1.42
N LEU A 594 -14.67 1.83 -1.17
CA LEU A 594 -15.56 1.31 -2.20
C LEU A 594 -15.90 2.36 -3.28
N ASN A 595 -15.83 3.65 -2.95
CA ASN A 595 -15.98 4.73 -3.93
C ASN A 595 -14.82 4.80 -4.92
N ASP A 596 -13.59 4.46 -4.52
CA ASP A 596 -12.43 4.37 -5.41
C ASP A 596 -12.62 3.27 -6.47
N LEU A 597 -13.48 2.28 -6.17
CA LEU A 597 -13.83 1.20 -7.11
C LEU A 597 -14.80 1.66 -8.21
N ARG A 598 -15.53 2.77 -8.01
CA ARG A 598 -16.44 3.32 -9.05
C ARG A 598 -15.68 3.77 -10.30
N GLU A 599 -14.39 4.02 -10.18
CA GLU A 599 -13.54 4.42 -11.30
C GLU A 599 -13.24 3.26 -12.27
N ASN A 600 -13.44 1.99 -11.87
CA ASN A 600 -13.28 0.81 -12.74
C ASN A 600 -14.37 -0.26 -12.47
N PRO A 601 -15.63 -0.03 -12.88
CA PRO A 601 -16.76 -0.91 -12.55
C PRO A 601 -16.64 -2.33 -13.14
N GLY A 602 -15.84 -2.52 -14.19
CA GLY A 602 -15.57 -3.83 -14.80
C GLY A 602 -14.87 -4.81 -13.86
N ASP A 603 -14.02 -4.31 -12.97
CA ASP A 603 -13.18 -5.14 -12.07
C ASP A 603 -14.00 -5.86 -10.97
N TYR A 604 -15.24 -5.42 -10.74
CA TYR A 604 -16.10 -5.90 -9.65
C TYR A 604 -17.55 -6.14 -10.10
N SER A 605 -17.76 -6.49 -11.37
CA SER A 605 -19.08 -6.76 -11.97
C SER A 605 -19.70 -8.09 -11.48
N TYR A 606 -19.74 -8.32 -10.17
CA TYR A 606 -20.36 -9.48 -9.54
C TYR A 606 -21.81 -9.19 -9.14
N THR A 607 -22.62 -10.24 -9.05
CA THR A 607 -24.07 -10.10 -8.80
C THR A 607 -24.44 -9.94 -7.33
N TYR A 608 -23.51 -10.20 -6.42
CA TYR A 608 -23.69 -9.95 -4.99
C TYR A 608 -23.25 -8.53 -4.63
N PRO A 609 -23.86 -7.89 -3.62
CA PRO A 609 -23.55 -6.52 -3.24
C PRO A 609 -22.16 -6.37 -2.62
N PHE A 610 -21.43 -5.35 -3.08
CA PHE A 610 -20.31 -4.76 -2.37
C PHE A 610 -20.78 -3.58 -1.53
N VAL A 611 -20.30 -3.50 -0.30
CA VAL A 611 -20.76 -2.51 0.68
C VAL A 611 -19.61 -1.97 1.53
N THR A 612 -19.81 -0.79 2.08
CA THR A 612 -18.93 -0.13 3.04
C THR A 612 -19.57 -0.13 4.43
N PRO A 613 -18.81 -0.39 5.51
CA PRO A 613 -19.33 -0.28 6.87
C PRO A 613 -19.77 1.17 7.19
N VAL A 614 -20.98 1.31 7.74
CA VAL A 614 -21.51 2.59 8.27
C VAL A 614 -21.35 2.68 9.80
N SER A 615 -21.14 1.53 10.42
CA SER A 615 -20.87 1.34 11.85
C SER A 615 -19.59 0.51 12.00
N ASP A 616 -19.12 0.31 13.23
CA ASP A 616 -17.93 -0.48 13.56
C ASP A 616 -18.12 -2.01 13.37
N VAL A 617 -18.85 -2.42 12.32
CA VAL A 617 -19.18 -3.81 11.99
C VAL A 617 -17.94 -4.72 12.01
N VAL A 618 -16.81 -4.22 11.49
CA VAL A 618 -15.54 -4.97 11.45
C VAL A 618 -15.08 -5.34 12.86
N LYS A 619 -15.16 -4.39 13.80
CA LYS A 619 -14.82 -4.58 15.20
C LYS A 619 -15.86 -5.43 15.92
N ASP A 620 -17.14 -5.18 15.69
CA ASP A 620 -18.23 -5.89 16.35
C ASP A 620 -18.26 -7.39 16.00
N PHE A 621 -17.84 -7.74 14.77
CA PHE A 621 -17.63 -9.13 14.36
C PHE A 621 -16.28 -9.71 14.82
N GLY A 622 -15.42 -8.91 15.45
CA GLY A 622 -14.09 -9.33 15.91
C GLY A 622 -13.14 -9.69 14.77
N ILE A 623 -13.26 -9.01 13.62
CA ILE A 623 -12.42 -9.29 12.45
C ILE A 623 -11.03 -8.69 12.67
N SER A 624 -10.01 -9.51 12.50
CA SER A 624 -8.61 -9.09 12.58
C SER A 624 -7.82 -9.42 11.32
N TYR A 625 -8.14 -10.53 10.65
CA TYR A 625 -7.48 -11.01 9.43
C TYR A 625 -8.30 -10.77 8.16
N LEU A 626 -7.64 -10.81 7.01
CA LEU A 626 -8.23 -10.73 5.68
C LEU A 626 -7.72 -11.87 4.76
N PRO A 627 -8.58 -12.41 3.89
CA PRO A 627 -10.03 -12.29 3.93
C PRO A 627 -10.60 -12.97 5.18
N SER A 628 -11.80 -12.57 5.59
CA SER A 628 -12.56 -13.27 6.65
C SER A 628 -14.01 -13.49 6.21
N VAL A 629 -14.66 -14.52 6.73
CA VAL A 629 -16.07 -14.80 6.42
C VAL A 629 -16.85 -15.18 7.65
N ALA A 630 -18.08 -14.70 7.77
CA ALA A 630 -19.05 -15.16 8.75
C ALA A 630 -20.30 -15.72 8.05
N VAL A 631 -20.76 -16.90 8.50
CA VAL A 631 -22.02 -17.49 8.06
C VAL A 631 -23.05 -17.29 9.16
N VAL A 632 -24.12 -16.59 8.82
CA VAL A 632 -25.18 -16.20 9.73
C VAL A 632 -26.51 -16.82 9.32
N TYR A 633 -27.33 -17.22 10.28
CA TYR A 633 -28.68 -17.71 10.04
C TYR A 633 -29.56 -17.40 11.25
N ASN A 634 -30.76 -16.85 11.02
CA ASN A 634 -31.71 -16.48 12.08
C ASN A 634 -31.09 -15.66 13.24
N GLY A 635 -30.31 -14.63 12.90
CA GLY A 635 -29.69 -13.74 13.89
C GLY A 635 -28.57 -14.37 14.72
N ARG A 636 -28.03 -15.51 14.29
CA ARG A 636 -26.89 -16.19 14.94
C ARG A 636 -25.75 -16.46 13.96
N ILE A 637 -24.52 -16.35 14.43
CA ILE A 637 -23.30 -16.72 13.72
C ILE A 637 -23.07 -18.22 13.96
N TYR A 638 -23.09 -19.00 12.88
CA TYR A 638 -22.87 -20.45 12.91
C TYR A 638 -21.44 -20.84 12.54
N TYR A 639 -20.75 -19.98 11.79
CA TYR A 639 -19.37 -20.18 11.39
C TYR A 639 -18.69 -18.84 11.18
N GLN A 640 -17.42 -18.79 11.54
CA GLN A 640 -16.54 -17.65 11.26
C GLN A 640 -15.16 -18.21 10.91
N ASN A 641 -14.63 -17.83 9.75
CA ASN A 641 -13.24 -18.07 9.38
C ASN A 641 -12.48 -16.76 9.43
N SER A 642 -11.30 -16.80 10.02
CA SER A 642 -10.38 -15.66 10.05
C SER A 642 -9.16 -16.01 9.23
N ALA A 643 -8.83 -15.16 8.25
CA ALA A 643 -7.75 -15.34 7.28
C ALA A 643 -8.06 -16.39 6.18
N TYR A 644 -7.18 -16.39 5.19
CA TYR A 644 -7.12 -17.43 4.18
C TYR A 644 -6.60 -18.75 4.77
N THR A 645 -7.27 -19.84 4.42
CA THR A 645 -6.84 -21.22 4.72
C THR A 645 -6.99 -22.07 3.46
N PRO A 646 -6.11 -23.07 3.23
CA PRO A 646 -6.33 -24.06 2.18
C PRO A 646 -7.73 -24.68 2.31
N GLY A 647 -8.47 -24.78 1.20
CA GLY A 647 -9.85 -25.28 1.22
C GLY A 647 -10.90 -24.26 1.67
N PHE A 648 -10.59 -22.95 1.65
CA PHE A 648 -11.48 -21.88 2.14
C PHE A 648 -12.91 -21.98 1.60
N ILE A 649 -13.07 -22.19 0.29
CA ILE A 649 -14.37 -22.24 -0.40
C ILE A 649 -15.11 -23.54 -0.06
N GLU A 650 -14.40 -24.65 0.04
CA GLU A 650 -14.94 -25.97 0.39
C GLU A 650 -15.46 -25.98 1.82
N LEU A 651 -14.73 -25.36 2.75
CA LEU A 651 -15.17 -25.16 4.13
C LEU A 651 -16.43 -24.29 4.19
N LEU A 652 -16.43 -23.16 3.48
CA LEU A 652 -17.60 -22.28 3.41
C LEU A 652 -18.82 -23.01 2.83
N GLU A 653 -18.65 -23.77 1.75
CA GLU A 653 -19.72 -24.57 1.15
C GLU A 653 -20.24 -25.65 2.12
N ALA A 654 -19.36 -26.33 2.84
CA ALA A 654 -19.75 -27.33 3.83
C ALA A 654 -20.64 -26.72 4.92
N GLN A 655 -20.32 -25.52 5.41
CA GLN A 655 -21.14 -24.81 6.39
C GLN A 655 -22.53 -24.49 5.85
N ILE A 656 -22.62 -23.97 4.62
CA ILE A 656 -23.90 -23.67 3.96
C ILE A 656 -24.74 -24.95 3.87
N ARG A 657 -24.16 -26.08 3.44
CA ARG A 657 -24.87 -27.36 3.32
C ARG A 657 -25.47 -27.84 4.64
N THR A 658 -24.84 -27.55 5.78
CA THR A 658 -25.41 -27.90 7.09
C THR A 658 -26.67 -27.09 7.45
N LEU A 659 -26.86 -25.92 6.84
CA LEU A 659 -27.96 -24.99 7.16
C LEU A 659 -29.09 -25.02 6.14
N VAL A 660 -28.82 -25.37 4.87
CA VAL A 660 -29.82 -25.43 3.78
C VAL A 660 -31.04 -26.31 4.12
N PRO A 661 -30.91 -27.52 4.71
CA PRO A 661 -32.09 -28.32 5.09
C PRO A 661 -33.03 -27.59 6.05
N ASN A 662 -32.47 -26.80 6.97
CA ASN A 662 -33.22 -26.07 8.00
C ASN A 662 -33.86 -24.77 7.47
N ALA A 663 -33.30 -24.19 6.41
CA ALA A 663 -33.88 -23.01 5.74
C ALA A 663 -35.17 -23.38 5.00
N ASN A 664 -35.15 -24.48 4.23
CA ASN A 664 -36.31 -24.93 3.45
C ASN A 664 -37.49 -25.39 4.32
N ALA A 665 -37.23 -26.03 5.46
CA ALA A 665 -38.28 -26.49 6.38
C ALA A 665 -39.05 -25.32 7.04
N LYS A 666 -38.38 -24.18 7.26
CA LYS A 666 -38.98 -23.00 7.88
C LYS A 666 -39.80 -22.17 6.89
N VAL A 667 -39.32 -22.00 5.65
CA VAL A 667 -40.10 -21.39 4.57
C VAL A 667 -41.41 -22.15 4.31
N ALA A 668 -41.39 -23.48 4.42
CA ALA A 668 -42.58 -24.31 4.25
C ALA A 668 -43.59 -24.23 5.43
N THR A 669 -43.15 -23.83 6.62
CA THR A 669 -44.02 -23.69 7.82
C THR A 669 -44.60 -22.29 7.93
N ASP A 670 -43.83 -21.24 7.61
CA ASP A 670 -44.32 -19.85 7.56
C ASP A 670 -45.30 -19.61 6.39
N GLY A 671 -45.22 -20.41 5.32
CA GLY A 671 -46.20 -20.39 4.22
C GLY A 671 -47.54 -21.08 4.51
N LYS A 672 -47.69 -21.77 5.65
CA LYS A 672 -48.92 -22.50 6.03
C LYS A 672 -49.76 -21.81 7.11
N THR A 673 -49.27 -20.72 7.71
CA THR A 673 -49.99 -19.93 8.73
C THR A 673 -50.69 -18.69 8.16
N GLY A 674 -50.67 -18.50 6.84
CA GLY A 674 -51.45 -17.49 6.13
C GLY A 674 -52.60 -18.11 5.32
N LYS A 675 -53.63 -18.61 5.99
CA LYS A 675 -54.97 -18.80 5.42
C LYS A 675 -56.03 -18.47 6.45
#